data_AF-A0A553IED1-F1
#
_entry.id   AF-A0A553IED1-F1
#
_cell.length_a   1.000
_cell.length_b   1.000
_cell.length_c   1.000
_cell.angle_alpha   90.00
_cell.angle_beta   90.00
_cell.angle_gamma   90.00
#
_symmetry.space_group_name_H-M   'P 1'
#
loop_
_entity.id
_entity.type
_entity.pdbx_description
1 polymer ?
#
loop_
_entity_poly.entity_id
_entity_poly.type
_entity_poly.pdbx_seq_one_letter_code
_entity_poly.pdbx_strand_id
1 'polypeptide(L)'
;MSYENHSYNPVIIIPEEDDLDGELSGVERCLRDLRHAQNAGQRIPLIDLTQDEEQQRSLLQYEIQIIDEMDRRSYRSRAAAPLRSVPISTRLQLSSFRYNQKLIKLGTCVEVAQRGQEDYCWQFLHVHAIYTDSQSHDVILRGVRLSRQRYMRGLLPRYKNEVCALYDINKEDNRPEDEQAAVEISATEIIRTRGLLRTNSPFPLHRFNRSQWETVEDIENKAVLVQRWKHYTYWPTTEAMLTKRSYSGAVVRLRSCDIENPHLRSTDETLRNEFRGGIMRGGSFRDGQATIPAVDIEGGQNVEATLEHGQKYTVDDFFCGAGGASCGFRRGGFQVRLACDMDNAACNTYRENFPEADLKQMNIFQLIDLLENSTDHSDSVHFSPPCQAFSPAHTRPGKNDEANVAALYATEKLLERRRPRISTGEQTFGLLFDRNEEVFNALVGQYTALGFSFSWDILRFKDYGLPSTRRRLIWIASCPGEALPPFPSPTNAEASRELPAPVTLRDVFRKIKGGRHNDPLHDVKLTKHSLKFPQAPYDDRRQIGTVTTSGSDKAHPSGRRNFTLRELAYIQGFPRSHQFFGTRTQITRQIGNAFPPIVVEILYRHLRKWLLQQDRVMPLHYSAIVLDSIEDAVLIPQPSKSKDLIVIDDGDNEEYHNQVASALEEAISIDGYEDAIMIDLTDDNIVEDYASFSRESSRTLSAESLPSLIEMEVDNEDRVNKHLEGAQEHRRPLFYQN
;
A
#
# COMPACT_ATOMS: atom_id res chain seq x y z
N MET A 1 -10.69 18.40 -49.77
CA MET A 1 -10.80 19.46 -48.74
C MET A 1 -10.09 18.92 -47.52
N SER A 2 -9.02 19.60 -47.10
CA SER A 2 -8.12 19.15 -46.03
C SER A 2 -8.69 19.52 -44.66
N TYR A 3 -8.81 18.53 -43.77
CA TYR A 3 -8.99 18.79 -42.34
C TYR A 3 -7.61 19.10 -41.74
N GLU A 4 -7.48 20.25 -41.10
CA GLU A 4 -6.22 20.67 -40.46
C GLU A 4 -6.04 19.95 -39.12
N ASN A 5 -4.90 19.31 -38.94
CA ASN A 5 -4.47 18.79 -37.64
C ASN A 5 -4.17 19.98 -36.72
N HIS A 6 -5.04 20.24 -35.74
CA HIS A 6 -4.67 21.10 -34.62
C HIS A 6 -3.74 20.35 -33.68
N SER A 7 -2.47 20.74 -33.68
CA SER A 7 -1.46 20.27 -32.74
C SER A 7 -1.85 20.67 -31.32
N TYR A 8 -2.15 19.68 -30.48
CA TYR A 8 -2.29 19.88 -29.04
C TYR A 8 -0.91 20.18 -28.44
N ASN A 9 -0.56 21.47 -28.36
CA ASN A 9 0.56 21.91 -27.53
C ASN A 9 0.15 21.74 -26.05
N PRO A 10 0.90 20.99 -25.23
CA PRO A 10 0.68 20.98 -23.79
C PRO A 10 0.92 22.39 -23.25
N VAL A 11 -0.09 22.96 -22.58
CA VAL A 11 0.03 24.26 -21.92
C VAL A 11 0.92 24.09 -20.70
N ILE A 12 2.22 24.38 -20.86
CA ILE A 12 3.15 24.50 -19.75
C ILE A 12 2.73 25.72 -18.92
N ILE A 13 2.08 25.47 -17.78
CA ILE A 13 1.72 26.52 -16.82
C ILE A 13 2.99 26.87 -16.04
N ILE A 14 3.76 27.81 -16.58
CA ILE A 14 4.85 28.46 -15.86
C ILE A 14 4.25 29.18 -14.64
N PRO A 15 4.78 29.01 -13.41
CA PRO A 15 4.37 29.80 -12.26
C PRO A 15 4.60 31.30 -12.53
N GLU A 16 3.57 32.13 -12.32
CA GLU A 16 3.70 33.60 -12.39
C GLU A 16 4.47 34.11 -11.15
N GLU A 17 5.81 33.93 -11.11
CA GLU A 17 6.73 34.69 -10.25
C GLU A 17 8.21 34.47 -10.66
N ASP A 18 8.64 35.17 -11.73
CA ASP A 18 10.04 35.54 -11.98
C ASP A 18 10.10 37.08 -11.99
N ASP A 19 10.54 37.67 -10.87
CA ASP A 19 11.43 38.85 -10.79
C ASP A 19 11.44 39.41 -9.35
N LEU A 20 12.63 39.86 -8.91
CA LEU A 20 12.92 40.48 -7.60
C LEU A 20 13.03 39.54 -6.38
N ASP A 21 13.98 38.59 -6.42
CA ASP A 21 15.22 38.73 -5.62
C ASP A 21 16.26 37.68 -6.04
N GLY A 22 17.49 38.13 -6.28
CA GLY A 22 18.52 37.33 -6.94
C GLY A 22 19.37 36.45 -6.03
N GLU A 23 18.90 35.24 -5.72
CA GLU A 23 19.78 34.11 -5.38
C GLU A 23 19.39 32.86 -6.18
N LEU A 24 20.28 32.40 -7.07
CA LEU A 24 20.16 31.08 -7.70
C LEU A 24 20.08 30.00 -6.62
N SER A 25 19.05 29.16 -6.71
CA SER A 25 18.84 28.05 -5.79
C SER A 25 20.05 27.11 -5.79
N GLY A 26 20.29 26.42 -4.66
CA GLY A 26 21.37 25.43 -4.58
C GLY A 26 21.28 24.34 -5.66
N VAL A 27 20.05 24.05 -6.12
CA VAL A 27 19.73 23.09 -7.18
C VAL A 27 20.24 23.57 -8.54
N GLU A 28 20.03 24.82 -8.91
CA GLU A 28 20.53 25.37 -10.18
C GLU A 28 22.05 25.45 -10.23
N ARG A 29 22.68 25.70 -9.08
CA ARG A 29 24.15 25.69 -8.93
C ARG A 29 24.70 24.28 -9.18
N CYS A 30 24.14 23.26 -8.55
CA CYS A 30 24.50 21.84 -8.77
C CYS A 30 24.25 21.41 -10.24
N LEU A 31 23.10 21.75 -10.82
CA LEU A 31 22.78 21.43 -12.22
C LEU A 31 23.69 22.14 -13.24
N ARG A 32 24.37 23.23 -12.86
CA ARG A 32 25.40 23.88 -13.68
C ARG A 32 26.74 23.15 -13.56
N ASP A 33 27.11 22.76 -12.35
CA ASP A 33 28.41 22.13 -12.06
C ASP A 33 28.45 20.68 -12.59
N LEU A 34 27.35 19.93 -12.53
CA LEU A 34 27.19 18.62 -13.19
C LEU A 34 27.36 18.70 -14.72
N ARG A 35 26.78 19.73 -15.35
CA ARG A 35 26.97 19.98 -16.80
C ARG A 35 28.42 20.33 -17.14
N HIS A 36 29.10 21.08 -16.28
CA HIS A 36 30.54 21.33 -16.43
C HIS A 36 31.38 20.05 -16.30
N ALA A 37 31.07 19.16 -15.35
CA ALA A 37 31.78 17.89 -15.17
C ALA A 37 31.61 16.94 -16.37
N GLN A 38 30.40 16.84 -16.95
CA GLN A 38 30.16 16.09 -18.18
C GLN A 38 30.92 16.67 -19.38
N ASN A 39 30.84 18.00 -19.58
CA ASN A 39 31.53 18.67 -20.69
C ASN A 39 33.07 18.62 -20.57
N ALA A 40 33.61 18.39 -19.37
CA ALA A 40 35.04 18.20 -19.13
C ALA A 40 35.54 16.76 -19.37
N GLY A 41 34.67 15.81 -19.75
CA GLY A 41 35.05 14.45 -20.15
C GLY A 41 35.67 13.59 -19.03
N GLN A 42 35.46 13.94 -17.75
CA GLN A 42 36.05 13.20 -16.64
C GLN A 42 35.37 11.84 -16.42
N ARG A 43 36.13 10.76 -16.56
CA ARG A 43 35.68 9.40 -16.19
C ARG A 43 35.58 9.28 -14.67
N ILE A 44 34.36 9.09 -14.17
CA ILE A 44 34.10 8.76 -12.76
C ILE A 44 34.55 7.30 -12.49
N PRO A 45 35.45 7.03 -11.53
CA PRO A 45 35.90 5.66 -11.25
C PRO A 45 34.85 4.86 -10.46
N LEU A 46 34.54 3.66 -10.96
CA LEU A 46 33.93 2.58 -10.17
C LEU A 46 34.92 2.17 -9.07
N ILE A 47 34.48 2.19 -7.81
CA ILE A 47 35.20 1.60 -6.67
C ILE A 47 34.18 0.90 -5.78
N ASP A 48 34.59 -0.25 -5.26
CA ASP A 48 33.83 -1.21 -4.46
C ASP A 48 33.43 -0.69 -3.07
N LEU A 49 32.31 -1.18 -2.52
CA LEU A 49 31.68 -0.73 -1.26
C LEU A 49 31.74 -1.82 -0.18
N THR A 50 32.94 -2.31 0.12
CA THR A 50 33.17 -3.49 0.98
C THR A 50 33.66 -3.19 2.41
N GLN A 51 33.67 -1.94 2.86
CA GLN A 51 34.23 -1.58 4.17
C GLN A 51 33.27 -0.70 4.99
N ASP A 52 32.37 -1.35 5.74
CA ASP A 52 32.47 -1.44 7.21
C ASP A 52 31.32 -2.30 7.80
N GLU A 53 31.62 -3.55 8.20
CA GLU A 53 30.63 -4.43 8.87
C GLU A 53 30.19 -3.91 10.24
N GLU A 54 30.99 -3.07 10.90
CA GLU A 54 30.75 -2.55 12.24
C GLU A 54 29.75 -1.38 12.19
N GLN A 55 29.91 -0.47 11.21
CA GLN A 55 28.85 0.49 10.88
C GLN A 55 27.52 -0.21 10.60
N GLN A 56 27.52 -1.27 9.78
CA GLN A 56 26.28 -1.97 9.39
C GLN A 56 25.52 -2.60 10.56
N ARG A 57 26.22 -3.07 11.59
CA ARG A 57 25.59 -3.59 12.83
C ARG A 57 25.06 -2.47 13.73
N SER A 58 25.75 -1.33 13.77
CA SER A 58 25.27 -0.12 14.45
C SER A 58 23.93 0.36 13.86
N LEU A 59 23.73 0.28 12.53
CA LEU A 59 22.52 0.77 11.86
C LEU A 59 21.21 0.21 12.45
N LEU A 60 21.15 -1.10 12.69
CA LEU A 60 19.93 -1.77 13.17
C LEU A 60 19.61 -1.43 14.63
N GLN A 61 20.64 -1.24 15.45
CA GLN A 61 20.49 -0.87 16.85
C GLN A 61 20.13 0.63 16.99
N TYR A 62 20.65 1.46 16.09
CA TYR A 62 20.31 2.88 15.98
C TYR A 62 18.92 3.12 15.38
N GLU A 63 18.47 2.31 14.41
CA GLU A 63 17.07 2.33 13.95
C GLU A 63 16.11 2.06 15.11
N ILE A 64 16.38 1.06 15.95
CA ILE A 64 15.56 0.75 17.14
C ILE A 64 15.65 1.88 18.18
N GLN A 65 16.83 2.45 18.45
CA GLN A 65 16.98 3.55 19.42
C GLN A 65 16.33 4.86 18.97
N ILE A 66 16.43 5.23 17.68
CA ILE A 66 15.73 6.41 17.15
C ILE A 66 14.21 6.22 17.25
N ILE A 67 13.68 5.01 17.06
CA ILE A 67 12.25 4.73 17.26
C ILE A 67 11.86 5.01 18.72
N ASP A 68 12.61 4.41 19.65
CA ASP A 68 12.38 4.54 21.10
C ASP A 68 12.60 5.99 21.61
N GLU A 69 13.42 6.80 20.93
CA GLU A 69 13.55 8.25 21.17
C GLU A 69 12.44 9.07 20.49
N MET A 70 12.04 8.76 19.27
CA MET A 70 10.94 9.44 18.57
C MET A 70 9.63 9.28 19.35
N ASP A 71 9.40 8.12 19.96
CA ASP A 71 8.29 7.87 20.87
C ASP A 71 8.49 8.49 22.28
N ARG A 72 9.63 9.16 22.56
CA ARG A 72 9.93 9.78 23.87
C ARG A 72 10.28 11.27 23.86
N ARG A 73 10.53 11.90 22.71
CA ARG A 73 10.83 13.35 22.65
C ARG A 73 9.60 14.19 23.00
N SER A 74 9.58 14.71 24.22
CA SER A 74 8.57 15.66 24.72
C SER A 74 9.00 17.11 24.40
N TYR A 75 8.25 17.81 23.56
CA TYR A 75 8.47 19.24 23.36
C TYR A 75 7.78 20.09 24.45
N ARG A 76 8.38 21.21 24.83
CA ARG A 76 7.84 22.14 25.85
C ARG A 76 6.98 23.21 25.16
N SER A 77 5.65 23.07 25.26
CA SER A 77 4.71 24.08 24.74
C SER A 77 4.91 25.47 25.37
N ARG A 78 4.88 26.51 24.52
CA ARG A 78 4.67 27.92 24.91
C ARG A 78 3.77 28.67 23.91
N ALA A 79 2.55 28.18 23.72
CA ALA A 79 1.41 29.00 23.28
C ALA A 79 0.09 28.27 23.60
N ALA A 80 -0.98 29.01 23.91
CA ALA A 80 -2.31 28.43 24.04
C ALA A 80 -2.87 28.10 22.64
N ALA A 81 -2.93 26.81 22.29
CA ALA A 81 -3.59 26.36 21.08
C ALA A 81 -5.13 26.51 21.20
N PRO A 82 -5.86 26.79 20.10
CA PRO A 82 -7.31 26.82 20.12
C PRO A 82 -7.89 25.46 20.54
N LEU A 83 -8.94 25.49 21.38
CA LEU A 83 -9.58 24.28 21.90
C LEU A 83 -10.19 23.47 20.74
N ARG A 84 -9.67 22.25 20.54
CA ARG A 84 -10.28 21.25 19.65
C ARG A 84 -11.36 20.49 20.43
N SER A 85 -12.47 20.16 19.78
CA SER A 85 -13.47 19.17 20.27
C SER A 85 -14.14 19.48 21.63
N VAL A 86 -14.69 20.69 21.84
CA VAL A 86 -15.42 21.04 23.08
C VAL A 86 -16.83 20.42 23.11
N PRO A 87 -17.30 19.82 24.23
CA PRO A 87 -18.67 19.30 24.36
C PRO A 87 -19.76 20.40 24.28
N ILE A 88 -20.86 20.11 23.56
CA ILE A 88 -21.91 21.07 23.17
C ILE A 88 -22.97 21.28 24.28
N SER A 89 -22.57 21.39 25.55
CA SER A 89 -23.51 21.21 26.68
C SER A 89 -24.39 22.43 27.04
N THR A 90 -24.08 23.64 26.59
CA THR A 90 -24.79 24.88 27.03
C THR A 90 -25.04 25.95 25.95
N ARG A 91 -24.74 25.65 24.68
CA ARG A 91 -24.69 26.66 23.61
C ARG A 91 -25.87 26.57 22.66
N LEU A 92 -26.46 27.72 22.30
CA LEU A 92 -27.52 27.81 21.30
C LEU A 92 -26.91 27.93 19.90
N GLN A 93 -27.34 27.09 18.96
CA GLN A 93 -26.89 27.15 17.57
C GLN A 93 -27.67 28.23 16.81
N LEU A 94 -26.95 29.07 16.06
CA LEU A 94 -27.50 30.13 15.21
C LEU A 94 -27.37 29.75 13.73
N SER A 95 -28.36 30.14 12.91
CA SER A 95 -28.28 30.00 11.44
C SER A 95 -27.43 31.10 10.80
N SER A 96 -27.43 32.29 11.40
CA SER A 96 -26.63 33.45 10.99
C SER A 96 -26.59 34.53 12.09
N PHE A 97 -25.65 35.47 11.98
CA PHE A 97 -25.62 36.71 12.75
C PHE A 97 -25.04 37.86 11.91
N ARG A 98 -25.13 39.10 12.40
CA ARG A 98 -24.51 40.27 11.77
C ARG A 98 -23.25 40.68 12.51
N TYR A 99 -22.17 40.90 11.76
CA TYR A 99 -20.88 41.40 12.26
C TYR A 99 -20.37 42.49 11.31
N ASN A 100 -20.06 43.68 11.83
CA ASN A 100 -19.61 44.84 11.05
C ASN A 100 -20.45 45.06 9.77
N GLN A 101 -21.77 45.13 9.94
CA GLN A 101 -22.81 45.25 8.90
C GLN A 101 -22.93 44.09 7.90
N LYS A 102 -22.03 43.10 7.93
CA LYS A 102 -22.10 41.90 7.07
C LYS A 102 -22.88 40.77 7.74
N LEU A 103 -23.65 40.03 6.94
CA LEU A 103 -24.32 38.81 7.37
C LEU A 103 -23.33 37.65 7.30
N ILE A 104 -23.09 37.00 8.43
CA ILE A 104 -22.29 35.77 8.52
C ILE A 104 -23.24 34.61 8.77
N LYS A 105 -23.17 33.61 7.89
CA LYS A 105 -24.00 32.40 7.89
C LYS A 105 -23.15 31.15 7.62
N LEU A 106 -23.75 29.98 7.74
CA LEU A 106 -23.17 28.71 7.28
C LEU A 106 -22.61 28.83 5.85
N GLY A 107 -21.41 28.29 5.62
CA GLY A 107 -20.67 28.39 4.36
C GLY A 107 -19.93 29.72 4.13
N THR A 108 -20.00 30.68 5.06
CA THR A 108 -19.21 31.92 4.95
C THR A 108 -17.73 31.62 5.22
N CYS A 109 -16.84 32.08 4.35
CA CYS A 109 -15.41 32.11 4.64
C CYS A 109 -15.06 33.43 5.35
N VAL A 110 -14.41 33.34 6.51
CA VAL A 110 -13.89 34.49 7.26
C VAL A 110 -12.37 34.45 7.32
N GLU A 111 -11.74 35.61 7.28
CA GLU A 111 -10.31 35.82 7.47
C GLU A 111 -10.04 36.21 8.92
N VAL A 112 -9.01 35.61 9.51
CA VAL A 112 -8.57 35.80 10.89
C VAL A 112 -7.08 36.16 10.93
N ALA A 113 -6.60 36.59 12.09
CA ALA A 113 -5.16 36.75 12.31
C ALA A 113 -4.43 35.42 12.05
N GLN A 114 -3.29 35.50 11.35
CA GLN A 114 -2.51 34.34 10.93
C GLN A 114 -2.09 33.46 12.12
N ARG A 115 -2.31 32.14 12.00
CA ARG A 115 -2.12 31.17 13.09
C ARG A 115 -1.28 29.96 12.68
N GLY A 116 -0.51 29.44 13.64
CA GLY A 116 0.38 28.30 13.46
C GLY A 116 1.77 28.71 12.99
N GLN A 117 2.79 28.47 13.83
CA GLN A 117 4.21 28.50 13.45
C GLN A 117 4.82 27.10 13.36
N GLU A 118 4.37 26.14 14.18
CA GLU A 118 4.84 24.75 14.16
C GLU A 118 4.14 23.89 13.11
N ASP A 119 2.83 24.10 12.90
CA ASP A 119 1.99 23.35 11.95
C ASP A 119 1.82 24.12 10.62
N TYR A 120 0.94 23.65 9.71
CA TYR A 120 0.55 24.45 8.55
C TYR A 120 -0.14 25.76 8.97
N CYS A 121 0.46 26.86 8.56
CA CYS A 121 -0.01 28.20 8.85
C CYS A 121 -1.36 28.48 8.17
N TRP A 122 -2.37 28.94 8.90
CA TRP A 122 -3.71 29.19 8.38
C TRP A 122 -4.20 30.63 8.63
N GLN A 123 -5.07 31.11 7.75
CA GLN A 123 -5.58 32.50 7.76
C GLN A 123 -7.10 32.60 7.60
N PHE A 124 -7.78 31.53 7.20
CA PHE A 124 -9.22 31.58 6.97
C PHE A 124 -9.95 30.40 7.64
N LEU A 125 -11.21 30.63 7.99
CA LEU A 125 -12.14 29.64 8.53
C LEU A 125 -13.36 29.54 7.61
N HIS A 126 -13.66 28.33 7.14
CA HIS A 126 -14.90 28.02 6.45
C HIS A 126 -15.96 27.62 7.49
N VAL A 127 -16.95 28.48 7.73
CA VAL A 127 -17.90 28.34 8.84
C VAL A 127 -18.89 27.20 8.60
N HIS A 128 -18.87 26.21 9.49
CA HIS A 128 -19.76 25.03 9.48
C HIS A 128 -20.83 25.06 10.58
N ALA A 129 -20.59 25.80 11.67
CA ALA A 129 -21.60 26.07 12.69
C ALA A 129 -21.34 27.44 13.36
N ILE A 130 -22.40 28.02 13.89
CA ILE A 130 -22.37 29.28 14.64
C ILE A 130 -23.09 29.00 15.95
N TYR A 131 -22.47 29.36 17.06
CA TYR A 131 -23.02 29.19 18.40
C TYR A 131 -23.06 30.54 19.10
N THR A 132 -23.97 30.68 20.07
CA THR A 132 -23.91 31.75 21.06
C THR A 132 -23.98 31.17 22.46
N ASP A 133 -23.20 31.76 23.37
CA ASP A 133 -23.29 31.45 24.79
C ASP A 133 -24.52 32.14 25.40
N SER A 134 -25.29 31.40 26.19
CA SER A 134 -26.54 31.90 26.79
C SER A 134 -26.34 32.92 27.91
N GLN A 135 -25.12 33.02 28.47
CA GLN A 135 -24.78 33.90 29.58
C GLN A 135 -23.91 35.08 29.15
N SER A 136 -22.88 34.86 28.31
CA SER A 136 -22.01 35.95 27.86
C SER A 136 -22.48 36.66 26.60
N HIS A 137 -23.41 36.05 25.85
CA HIS A 137 -23.84 36.47 24.50
C HIS A 137 -22.70 36.52 23.46
N ASP A 138 -21.52 35.96 23.77
CA ASP A 138 -20.46 35.81 22.79
C ASP A 138 -20.92 34.91 21.64
N VAL A 139 -20.54 35.27 20.42
CA VAL A 139 -20.77 34.46 19.23
C VAL A 139 -19.49 33.71 18.89
N ILE A 140 -19.59 32.38 18.80
CA ILE A 140 -18.49 31.47 18.50
C ILE A 140 -18.73 30.86 17.11
N LEU A 141 -17.73 30.92 16.26
CA LEU A 141 -17.71 30.27 14.95
C LEU A 141 -16.97 28.94 15.05
N ARG A 142 -17.59 27.84 14.60
CA ARG A 142 -16.93 26.53 14.41
C ARG A 142 -16.82 26.24 12.91
N GLY A 143 -15.64 25.81 12.45
CA GLY A 143 -15.40 25.59 11.02
C GLY A 143 -14.05 24.99 10.69
N VAL A 144 -13.85 24.61 9.42
CA VAL A 144 -12.60 24.03 8.93
C VAL A 144 -11.59 25.13 8.57
N ARG A 145 -10.33 24.92 8.94
CA ARG A 145 -9.21 25.84 8.68
C ARG A 145 -8.78 25.77 7.22
N LEU A 146 -8.45 26.93 6.65
CA LEU A 146 -7.91 27.07 5.30
C LEU A 146 -6.55 27.80 5.35
N SER A 147 -5.57 27.20 4.68
CA SER A 147 -4.21 27.73 4.49
C SER A 147 -4.01 28.12 3.02
N ARG A 148 -3.29 29.21 2.73
CA ARG A 148 -2.83 29.48 1.35
C ARG A 148 -1.81 28.43 0.92
N GLN A 149 -1.87 27.96 -0.33
CA GLN A 149 -0.97 26.91 -0.83
C GLN A 149 0.53 27.19 -0.59
N ARG A 150 0.96 28.46 -0.63
CA ARG A 150 2.37 28.84 -0.33
C ARG A 150 2.86 28.44 1.07
N TYR A 151 1.97 28.24 2.04
CA TYR A 151 2.33 27.79 3.39
C TYR A 151 2.30 26.26 3.55
N MET A 152 1.94 25.52 2.49
CA MET A 152 1.91 24.04 2.47
C MET A 152 3.29 23.42 2.21
N ARG A 153 4.37 24.13 2.52
CA ARG A 153 5.79 23.67 2.54
C ARG A 153 6.28 22.93 1.28
N GLY A 154 5.67 23.17 0.12
CA GLY A 154 6.02 22.52 -1.16
C GLY A 154 5.13 21.34 -1.56
N LEU A 155 4.22 20.87 -0.69
CA LEU A 155 3.27 19.80 -0.99
C LEU A 155 2.28 20.13 -2.12
N LEU A 156 2.08 21.41 -2.43
CA LEU A 156 1.15 21.90 -3.45
C LEU A 156 1.84 22.99 -4.30
N PRO A 157 1.48 23.11 -5.60
CA PRO A 157 1.88 24.22 -6.43
C PRO A 157 1.56 25.59 -5.78
N ARG A 158 2.41 26.59 -6.01
CA ARG A 158 2.25 27.91 -5.41
C ARG A 158 1.42 28.84 -6.31
N TYR A 159 0.10 28.79 -6.18
CA TYR A 159 -0.80 29.69 -6.88
C TYR A 159 -1.40 30.77 -5.96
N LYS A 160 -1.51 32.01 -6.43
CA LYS A 160 -2.13 33.11 -5.67
C LYS A 160 -3.61 32.80 -5.40
N ASN A 161 -4.05 33.07 -4.17
CA ASN A 161 -5.42 32.85 -3.68
C ASN A 161 -5.98 31.41 -3.75
N GLU A 162 -5.21 30.42 -4.18
CA GLU A 162 -5.54 29.03 -3.93
C GLU A 162 -5.31 28.68 -2.45
N VAL A 163 -6.25 27.95 -1.87
CA VAL A 163 -6.24 27.51 -0.49
C VAL A 163 -6.45 26.00 -0.35
N CYS A 164 -5.87 25.43 0.69
CA CYS A 164 -6.02 24.04 1.09
C CYS A 164 -6.73 23.97 2.45
N ALA A 165 -7.70 23.08 2.60
CA ALA A 165 -8.36 22.83 3.88
C ALA A 165 -7.53 21.87 4.75
N LEU A 166 -7.41 22.17 6.04
CA LEU A 166 -6.58 21.39 6.97
C LEU A 166 -7.44 20.47 7.85
N TYR A 167 -7.27 19.16 7.67
CA TYR A 167 -7.92 18.10 8.41
C TYR A 167 -6.92 17.42 9.36
N ASP A 168 -7.18 17.52 10.66
CA ASP A 168 -6.51 16.75 11.69
C ASP A 168 -7.47 15.63 12.11
N ILE A 169 -7.16 14.37 11.78
CA ILE A 169 -8.04 13.22 11.99
C ILE A 169 -7.42 12.26 13.00
N ASN A 170 -8.14 11.93 14.06
CA ASN A 170 -7.74 10.91 15.02
C ASN A 170 -8.35 9.57 14.61
N LYS A 171 -7.51 8.54 14.37
CA LYS A 171 -7.97 7.20 13.96
C LYS A 171 -8.79 6.49 15.06
N GLU A 172 -8.76 6.97 16.31
CA GLU A 172 -9.62 6.51 17.43
C GLU A 172 -10.98 7.24 17.52
N ASP A 173 -11.16 8.34 16.78
CA ASP A 173 -12.36 9.18 16.85
C ASP A 173 -13.32 8.84 15.70
N ASN A 174 -14.51 8.36 16.04
CA ASN A 174 -15.54 7.91 15.09
C ASN A 174 -16.42 9.06 14.56
N ARG A 175 -16.18 10.31 14.94
CA ARG A 175 -16.95 11.47 14.42
C ARG A 175 -16.61 11.77 12.95
N PRO A 176 -17.51 12.40 12.18
CA PRO A 176 -17.23 12.81 10.80
C PRO A 176 -15.96 13.67 10.66
N GLU A 177 -15.24 13.54 9.54
CA GLU A 177 -13.96 14.24 9.31
C GLU A 177 -14.05 15.77 9.49
N ASP A 178 -15.12 16.39 8.96
CA ASP A 178 -15.37 17.83 9.09
C ASP A 178 -15.57 18.25 10.56
N GLU A 179 -16.09 17.38 11.41
CA GLU A 179 -16.29 17.64 12.83
C GLU A 179 -15.00 17.55 13.64
N GLN A 180 -14.11 16.63 13.27
CA GLN A 180 -12.78 16.47 13.88
C GLN A 180 -11.84 17.62 13.48
N ALA A 181 -11.85 17.98 12.19
CA ALA A 181 -11.00 19.03 11.63
C ALA A 181 -11.39 20.45 12.10
N ALA A 182 -12.64 20.63 12.51
CA ALA A 182 -13.19 21.94 12.87
C ALA A 182 -12.60 22.51 14.17
N VAL A 183 -12.29 23.80 14.12
CA VAL A 183 -11.83 24.60 15.27
C VAL A 183 -12.85 25.67 15.61
N GLU A 184 -12.79 26.18 16.83
CA GLU A 184 -13.60 27.30 17.31
C GLU A 184 -12.80 28.60 17.37
N ILE A 185 -13.45 29.72 17.01
CA ILE A 185 -12.95 31.10 17.19
C ILE A 185 -14.08 31.98 17.72
N SER A 186 -13.76 33.04 18.45
CA SER A 186 -14.71 34.12 18.75
C SER A 186 -14.98 34.97 17.51
N ALA A 187 -16.21 35.49 17.38
CA ALA A 187 -16.57 36.45 16.34
C ALA A 187 -15.73 37.74 16.38
N THR A 188 -15.13 38.09 17.53
CA THR A 188 -14.22 39.24 17.65
C THR A 188 -12.89 39.05 16.93
N GLU A 189 -12.54 37.81 16.56
CA GLU A 189 -11.30 37.46 15.85
C GLU A 189 -11.41 37.64 14.31
N ILE A 190 -12.61 37.97 13.83
CA ILE A 190 -12.90 38.14 12.39
C ILE A 190 -12.34 39.47 11.90
N ILE A 191 -11.38 39.40 10.98
CA ILE A 191 -10.84 40.56 10.25
C ILE A 191 -11.84 40.99 9.16
N ARG A 192 -12.22 40.05 8.28
CA ARG A 192 -13.13 40.30 7.14
C ARG A 192 -13.79 39.01 6.64
N THR A 193 -14.87 39.15 5.89
CA THR A 193 -15.42 38.05 5.05
C THR A 193 -14.61 37.91 3.75
N ARG A 194 -14.37 36.69 3.28
CA ARG A 194 -13.78 36.41 1.96
C ARG A 194 -14.77 35.62 1.10
N GLY A 195 -14.74 35.86 -0.21
CA GLY A 195 -15.39 34.95 -1.17
C GLY A 195 -14.54 33.69 -1.30
N LEU A 196 -15.18 32.52 -1.26
CA LEU A 196 -14.54 31.22 -1.42
C LEU A 196 -15.30 30.43 -2.48
N LEU A 197 -14.59 29.90 -3.47
CA LEU A 197 -15.11 28.93 -4.44
C LEU A 197 -14.49 27.57 -4.16
N ARG A 198 -15.31 26.53 -4.05
CA ARG A 198 -14.86 25.14 -4.00
C ARG A 198 -15.04 24.54 -5.39
N THR A 199 -14.00 23.96 -5.97
CA THR A 199 -14.02 23.40 -7.33
C THR A 199 -13.09 22.20 -7.48
N ASN A 200 -13.44 21.27 -8.36
CA ASN A 200 -12.55 20.21 -8.84
C ASN A 200 -12.07 20.45 -10.28
N SER A 201 -12.40 21.58 -10.92
CA SER A 201 -11.88 21.95 -12.23
C SER A 201 -10.38 22.28 -12.15
N PRO A 202 -9.56 21.97 -13.16
CA PRO A 202 -8.13 22.30 -13.13
C PRO A 202 -7.87 23.81 -13.01
N PHE A 203 -6.71 24.19 -12.49
CA PHE A 203 -6.22 25.58 -12.60
C PHE A 203 -5.87 25.85 -14.08
N PRO A 204 -6.13 27.04 -14.65
CA PRO A 204 -6.54 28.30 -14.01
C PRO A 204 -8.06 28.55 -13.91
N LEU A 205 -8.93 27.58 -14.18
CA LEU A 205 -10.39 27.80 -14.18
C LEU A 205 -10.90 28.32 -12.82
N HIS A 206 -11.92 29.18 -12.83
CA HIS A 206 -12.48 29.81 -11.62
C HIS A 206 -11.51 30.66 -10.77
N ARG A 207 -10.23 30.84 -11.18
CA ARG A 207 -9.33 31.82 -10.54
C ARG A 207 -9.83 33.24 -10.83
N PHE A 208 -9.38 34.21 -10.03
CA PHE A 208 -9.67 35.62 -10.26
C PHE A 208 -9.17 36.09 -11.64
N ASN A 209 -9.88 37.00 -12.32
CA ASN A 209 -9.37 37.59 -13.54
C ASN A 209 -8.29 38.64 -13.20
N ARG A 210 -7.03 38.40 -13.61
CA ARG A 210 -5.88 39.29 -13.36
C ARG A 210 -6.10 40.72 -13.88
N SER A 211 -6.86 40.90 -14.96
CA SER A 211 -7.07 42.22 -15.58
C SER A 211 -8.01 43.14 -14.80
N GLN A 212 -8.68 42.64 -13.75
CA GLN A 212 -9.61 43.41 -12.91
C GLN A 212 -8.93 44.10 -11.71
N TRP A 213 -7.61 43.98 -11.57
CA TRP A 213 -6.87 44.40 -10.39
C TRP A 213 -5.64 45.21 -10.75
N GLU A 214 -5.46 46.36 -10.10
CA GLU A 214 -4.31 47.23 -10.30
C GLU A 214 -3.05 46.62 -9.68
N THR A 215 -3.12 46.24 -8.39
CA THR A 215 -1.97 45.71 -7.63
C THR A 215 -2.09 44.21 -7.32
N VAL A 216 -0.95 43.55 -7.10
CA VAL A 216 -0.89 42.16 -6.61
C VAL A 216 -1.39 42.05 -5.17
N GLU A 217 -1.19 43.10 -4.36
CA GLU A 217 -1.72 43.17 -3.00
C GLU A 217 -3.26 43.19 -2.98
N ASP A 218 -3.90 43.93 -3.89
CA ASP A 218 -5.36 43.94 -4.02
C ASP A 218 -5.90 42.57 -4.41
N ILE A 219 -5.24 41.87 -5.34
CA ILE A 219 -5.58 40.48 -5.67
C ILE A 219 -5.55 39.65 -4.39
N GLU A 220 -4.44 39.67 -3.65
CA GLU A 220 -4.27 38.83 -2.47
C GLU A 220 -5.29 39.14 -1.35
N ASN A 221 -5.62 40.41 -1.16
CA ASN A 221 -6.44 40.90 -0.04
C ASN A 221 -7.94 41.02 -0.33
N LYS A 222 -8.35 41.09 -1.61
CA LYS A 222 -9.73 41.37 -2.02
C LYS A 222 -10.30 40.33 -2.99
N ALA A 223 -9.48 39.70 -3.84
CA ALA A 223 -10.00 38.73 -4.80
C ALA A 223 -10.45 37.41 -4.13
N VAL A 224 -11.20 36.63 -4.91
CA VAL A 224 -11.81 35.36 -4.49
C VAL A 224 -10.74 34.32 -4.15
N LEU A 225 -10.96 33.57 -3.08
CA LEU A 225 -10.18 32.39 -2.72
C LEU A 225 -10.75 31.17 -3.44
N VAL A 226 -9.90 30.23 -3.83
CA VAL A 226 -10.33 28.98 -4.49
C VAL A 226 -9.76 27.78 -3.74
N GLN A 227 -10.62 26.82 -3.41
CA GLN A 227 -10.23 25.56 -2.77
C GLN A 227 -10.38 24.41 -3.77
N ARG A 228 -9.26 23.72 -4.02
CA ARG A 228 -9.18 22.46 -4.78
C ARG A 228 -8.69 21.27 -3.97
N TRP A 229 -8.17 21.51 -2.77
CA TRP A 229 -7.40 20.54 -2.01
C TRP A 229 -7.84 20.46 -0.54
N LYS A 230 -7.68 19.27 0.03
CA LYS A 230 -7.69 18.97 1.47
C LYS A 230 -6.33 18.36 1.83
N HIS A 231 -5.73 18.80 2.93
CA HIS A 231 -4.58 18.16 3.55
C HIS A 231 -5.04 17.44 4.81
N TYR A 232 -4.71 16.16 4.93
CA TYR A 232 -5.00 15.30 6.06
C TYR A 232 -3.72 14.97 6.83
N THR A 233 -3.75 15.20 8.13
CA THR A 233 -2.80 14.63 9.10
C THR A 233 -3.55 13.56 9.87
N TYR A 234 -3.13 12.29 9.78
CA TYR A 234 -3.76 11.21 10.53
C TYR A 234 -2.96 10.92 11.81
N TRP A 235 -3.63 11.01 12.95
CA TRP A 235 -3.08 10.73 14.26
C TRP A 235 -3.51 9.31 14.66
N PRO A 236 -2.58 8.37 14.95
CA PRO A 236 -2.94 6.99 15.26
C PRO A 236 -3.65 6.86 16.62
N THR A 237 -3.37 7.76 17.56
CA THR A 237 -4.03 7.84 18.87
C THR A 237 -4.20 9.29 19.30
N THR A 238 -5.04 9.49 20.32
CA THR A 238 -5.25 10.77 20.99
C THR A 238 -3.94 11.31 21.60
N GLU A 239 -3.10 10.44 22.17
CA GLU A 239 -1.77 10.80 22.69
C GLU A 239 -0.81 11.25 21.57
N ALA A 240 -0.83 10.57 20.42
CA ALA A 240 -0.02 10.94 19.26
C ALA A 240 -0.41 12.34 18.73
N MET A 241 -1.70 12.69 18.75
CA MET A 241 -2.17 14.05 18.42
C MET A 241 -1.68 15.10 19.43
N LEU A 242 -1.77 14.80 20.73
CA LEU A 242 -1.31 15.72 21.80
C LEU A 242 0.22 15.92 21.79
N THR A 243 0.97 14.91 21.39
CA THR A 243 2.45 14.94 21.28
C THR A 243 2.95 15.39 19.90
N LYS A 244 2.04 15.71 18.97
CA LYS A 244 2.33 16.09 17.57
C LYS A 244 3.19 15.06 16.80
N ARG A 245 2.96 13.76 17.03
CA ARG A 245 3.63 12.68 16.28
C ARG A 245 2.69 12.04 15.26
N SER A 246 2.83 12.43 14.00
CA SER A 246 2.19 11.74 12.87
C SER A 246 3.24 11.40 11.82
N TYR A 247 3.04 10.27 11.16
CA TYR A 247 3.83 9.76 10.04
C TYR A 247 2.91 9.30 8.89
N SER A 248 1.65 9.71 8.94
CA SER A 248 0.57 9.24 8.07
C SER A 248 -0.26 10.45 7.63
N GLY A 249 -0.49 10.63 6.34
CA GLY A 249 -1.21 11.79 5.84
C GLY A 249 -1.69 11.63 4.40
N ALA A 250 -2.40 12.65 3.92
CA ALA A 250 -2.79 12.73 2.51
C ALA A 250 -2.95 14.17 2.04
N VAL A 251 -2.70 14.40 0.76
CA VAL A 251 -3.07 15.61 0.03
C VAL A 251 -4.06 15.19 -1.06
N VAL A 252 -5.33 15.51 -0.84
CA VAL A 252 -6.47 14.99 -1.60
C VAL A 252 -7.09 16.11 -2.42
N ARG A 253 -7.23 15.90 -3.72
CA ARG A 253 -7.92 16.80 -4.63
C ARG A 253 -9.42 16.60 -4.49
N LEU A 254 -10.20 17.68 -4.48
CA LEU A 254 -11.66 17.59 -4.49
C LEU A 254 -12.12 16.82 -5.74
N ARG A 255 -13.13 15.97 -5.57
CA ARG A 255 -13.79 15.22 -6.65
C ARG A 255 -15.15 15.83 -6.98
N SER A 256 -15.81 15.33 -8.02
CA SER A 256 -17.12 15.84 -8.45
C SER A 256 -18.20 15.74 -7.37
N CYS A 257 -18.07 14.78 -6.45
CA CYS A 257 -18.95 14.61 -5.29
C CYS A 257 -18.74 15.65 -4.18
N ASP A 258 -17.58 16.31 -4.10
CA ASP A 258 -17.29 17.35 -3.09
C ASP A 258 -17.88 18.73 -3.47
N ILE A 259 -18.32 18.93 -4.72
CA ILE A 259 -18.64 20.24 -5.29
C ILE A 259 -20.15 20.40 -5.49
N GLU A 260 -20.84 21.10 -4.59
CA GLU A 260 -22.29 21.30 -4.67
C GLU A 260 -22.74 22.02 -5.96
N ASN A 261 -22.09 23.13 -6.34
CA ASN A 261 -22.48 23.96 -7.48
C ASN A 261 -22.05 23.32 -8.83
N PRO A 262 -22.98 22.97 -9.73
CA PRO A 262 -22.65 22.37 -11.04
C PRO A 262 -21.74 23.24 -11.91
N HIS A 263 -21.83 24.58 -11.83
CA HIS A 263 -20.99 25.49 -12.63
C HIS A 263 -19.52 25.50 -12.19
N LEU A 264 -19.21 24.96 -11.00
CA LEU A 264 -17.84 24.83 -10.48
C LEU A 264 -17.35 23.37 -10.53
N ARG A 265 -18.14 22.46 -11.13
CA ARG A 265 -17.92 21.00 -11.10
C ARG A 265 -17.51 20.49 -12.47
N SER A 266 -16.31 19.94 -12.58
CA SER A 266 -15.94 19.02 -13.67
C SER A 266 -16.39 17.60 -13.31
N THR A 267 -16.74 16.75 -14.29
CA THR A 267 -16.98 15.33 -13.96
C THR A 267 -15.64 14.63 -13.69
N ASP A 268 -15.66 13.62 -12.81
CA ASP A 268 -14.47 12.83 -12.50
C ASP A 268 -13.97 12.05 -13.74
N GLU A 269 -14.88 11.66 -14.64
CA GLU A 269 -14.52 11.06 -15.94
C GLU A 269 -13.84 12.06 -16.88
N THR A 270 -14.34 13.31 -16.98
CA THR A 270 -13.70 14.37 -17.78
C THR A 270 -12.26 14.60 -17.31
N LEU A 271 -12.05 14.75 -16.00
CA LEU A 271 -10.72 14.99 -15.42
C LEU A 271 -9.75 13.84 -15.69
N ARG A 272 -10.23 12.59 -15.57
CA ARG A 272 -9.42 11.40 -15.86
C ARG A 272 -9.14 11.25 -17.34
N ASN A 273 -10.07 11.62 -18.22
CA ASN A 273 -9.88 11.55 -19.67
C ASN A 273 -8.96 12.68 -20.17
N GLU A 274 -9.01 13.88 -19.59
CA GLU A 274 -8.02 14.94 -19.79
C GLU A 274 -6.61 14.47 -19.35
N PHE A 275 -6.50 13.81 -18.18
CA PHE A 275 -5.21 13.33 -17.70
C PHE A 275 -4.71 12.05 -18.39
N ARG A 276 -5.54 11.10 -18.83
CA ARG A 276 -5.10 9.78 -19.33
C ARG A 276 -5.54 9.42 -20.75
N GLY A 277 -6.57 10.08 -21.29
CA GLY A 277 -7.15 9.68 -22.58
C GLY A 277 -8.03 8.43 -22.52
N GLY A 278 -8.62 8.12 -21.36
CA GLY A 278 -9.55 6.99 -21.18
C GLY A 278 -9.06 5.90 -20.23
N ILE A 279 -9.89 4.88 -20.02
CA ILE A 279 -9.58 3.67 -19.23
C ILE A 279 -10.09 2.42 -19.94
N MET A 280 -9.41 1.29 -19.74
CA MET A 280 -9.99 -0.04 -19.99
C MET A 280 -10.49 -0.60 -18.66
N ARG A 281 -11.81 -0.75 -18.53
CA ARG A 281 -12.45 -1.33 -17.34
C ARG A 281 -12.01 -2.79 -17.18
N GLY A 282 -11.58 -3.18 -15.99
CA GLY A 282 -11.03 -4.51 -15.71
C GLY A 282 -9.55 -4.68 -16.06
N GLY A 283 -8.92 -3.65 -16.64
CA GLY A 283 -7.50 -3.60 -16.95
C GLY A 283 -7.18 -3.60 -18.44
N SER A 284 -5.98 -3.13 -18.75
CA SER A 284 -5.51 -2.88 -20.12
C SER A 284 -4.75 -4.04 -20.78
N PHE A 285 -4.44 -5.12 -20.05
CA PHE A 285 -3.86 -6.33 -20.62
C PHE A 285 -4.97 -7.33 -21.00
N ARG A 286 -4.82 -7.97 -22.16
CA ARG A 286 -5.65 -9.10 -22.63
C ARG A 286 -4.73 -10.13 -23.27
N ASP A 287 -4.93 -11.41 -22.93
CA ASP A 287 -4.08 -12.49 -23.41
C ASP A 287 -4.66 -13.07 -24.72
N GLY A 288 -4.10 -12.64 -25.85
CA GLY A 288 -4.68 -12.90 -27.17
C GLY A 288 -5.70 -11.85 -27.64
N GLN A 289 -6.00 -11.85 -28.94
CA GLN A 289 -6.79 -10.82 -29.62
C GLN A 289 -8.21 -10.66 -29.04
N ALA A 290 -8.62 -9.40 -28.79
CA ALA A 290 -10.00 -9.08 -28.48
C ALA A 290 -10.70 -8.32 -29.62
N THR A 291 -11.84 -8.86 -30.07
CA THR A 291 -12.86 -8.09 -30.77
C THR A 291 -13.62 -7.23 -29.76
N ILE A 292 -13.61 -5.91 -29.96
CA ILE A 292 -14.42 -4.97 -29.20
C ILE A 292 -15.91 -5.23 -29.55
N PRO A 293 -16.79 -5.55 -28.58
CA PRO A 293 -18.22 -5.35 -28.78
C PRO A 293 -18.43 -3.83 -28.83
N ALA A 294 -18.84 -3.30 -29.98
CA ALA A 294 -19.23 -1.90 -30.07
C ALA A 294 -20.45 -1.67 -29.18
N VAL A 295 -20.26 -1.00 -28.04
CA VAL A 295 -21.35 -0.55 -27.18
C VAL A 295 -21.68 0.89 -27.55
N ASP A 296 -22.95 1.10 -27.89
CA ASP A 296 -23.44 2.34 -28.48
C ASP A 296 -23.36 3.52 -27.50
N ILE A 297 -22.86 4.67 -27.97
CA ILE A 297 -22.67 5.87 -27.14
C ILE A 297 -23.94 6.74 -27.19
N GLU A 298 -25.10 6.15 -26.86
CA GLU A 298 -26.36 6.90 -26.75
C GLU A 298 -27.41 6.19 -25.86
N GLY A 299 -27.03 5.88 -24.62
CA GLY A 299 -27.97 5.34 -23.63
C GLY A 299 -27.37 5.17 -22.24
N GLY A 300 -27.86 5.93 -21.26
CA GLY A 300 -27.40 5.88 -19.87
C GLY A 300 -27.85 4.65 -19.08
N GLN A 301 -27.66 3.44 -19.61
CA GLN A 301 -27.91 2.19 -18.89
C GLN A 301 -26.66 1.76 -18.10
N ASN A 302 -26.85 1.45 -16.82
CA ASN A 302 -25.79 0.87 -15.98
C ASN A 302 -25.58 -0.60 -16.36
N VAL A 303 -24.76 -0.84 -17.39
CA VAL A 303 -24.28 -2.19 -17.71
C VAL A 303 -23.06 -2.49 -16.85
N GLU A 304 -23.18 -3.45 -15.94
CA GLU A 304 -22.04 -4.04 -15.24
C GLU A 304 -21.23 -4.87 -16.24
N ALA A 305 -19.91 -4.67 -16.27
CA ALA A 305 -19.04 -5.43 -17.15
C ALA A 305 -18.51 -6.67 -16.43
N THR A 306 -18.46 -7.80 -17.12
CA THR A 306 -17.72 -8.99 -16.67
C THR A 306 -16.27 -8.90 -17.15
N LEU A 307 -15.33 -9.44 -16.37
CA LEU A 307 -13.94 -9.57 -16.85
C LEU A 307 -13.88 -10.51 -18.05
N GLU A 308 -13.14 -10.12 -19.08
CA GLU A 308 -12.75 -11.04 -20.14
C GLU A 308 -11.69 -12.04 -19.63
N HIS A 309 -11.66 -13.25 -20.20
CA HIS A 309 -10.65 -14.25 -19.84
C HIS A 309 -9.23 -13.72 -20.09
N GLY A 310 -8.33 -13.88 -19.12
CA GLY A 310 -6.97 -13.34 -19.18
C GLY A 310 -6.84 -11.82 -18.97
N GLN A 311 -7.94 -11.08 -18.77
CA GLN A 311 -7.88 -9.63 -18.59
C GLN A 311 -7.25 -9.23 -17.25
N LYS A 312 -6.24 -8.35 -17.29
CA LYS A 312 -5.47 -7.90 -16.11
C LYS A 312 -5.15 -6.41 -16.18
N TYR A 313 -5.02 -5.77 -15.02
CA TYR A 313 -4.46 -4.42 -14.93
C TYR A 313 -2.95 -4.46 -15.19
N THR A 314 -2.43 -3.50 -15.95
CA THR A 314 -0.98 -3.38 -16.19
C THR A 314 -0.28 -2.58 -15.10
N VAL A 315 1.00 -2.90 -14.83
CA VAL A 315 1.87 -2.13 -13.95
C VAL A 315 3.27 -1.98 -14.54
N ASP A 316 3.87 -0.80 -14.37
CA ASP A 316 5.29 -0.58 -14.63
C ASP A 316 6.09 -0.57 -13.30
N ASP A 317 7.24 -1.24 -13.26
CA ASP A 317 8.10 -1.36 -12.06
C ASP A 317 9.40 -0.54 -12.24
N PHE A 318 9.45 0.66 -11.66
CA PHE A 318 10.64 1.50 -11.70
C PHE A 318 11.53 1.29 -10.47
N PHE A 319 12.82 1.10 -10.73
CA PHE A 319 13.83 0.62 -9.77
C PHE A 319 13.52 -0.81 -9.29
N CYS A 320 13.18 -1.69 -10.23
CA CYS A 320 12.59 -3.00 -9.97
C CYS A 320 13.51 -3.99 -9.24
N GLY A 321 14.83 -3.74 -9.23
CA GLY A 321 15.83 -4.63 -8.65
C GLY A 321 15.71 -6.06 -9.18
N ALA A 322 15.77 -7.02 -8.26
CA ALA A 322 15.59 -8.45 -8.56
C ALA A 322 14.10 -8.88 -8.71
N GLY A 323 13.19 -7.91 -8.88
CA GLY A 323 11.76 -8.16 -9.10
C GLY A 323 10.99 -8.55 -7.83
N GLY A 324 11.35 -8.00 -6.67
CA GLY A 324 10.60 -8.20 -5.42
C GLY A 324 9.17 -7.65 -5.53
N ALA A 325 9.04 -6.40 -5.98
CA ALA A 325 7.74 -5.77 -6.19
C ALA A 325 6.99 -6.45 -7.36
N SER A 326 7.62 -6.60 -8.53
CA SER A 326 7.10 -7.40 -9.66
C SER A 326 6.56 -8.79 -9.29
N CYS A 327 7.23 -9.53 -8.40
CA CYS A 327 6.75 -10.83 -7.92
C CYS A 327 5.41 -10.70 -7.18
N GLY A 328 5.26 -9.66 -6.35
CA GLY A 328 4.01 -9.38 -5.65
C GLY A 328 2.92 -8.85 -6.58
N PHE A 329 3.25 -8.05 -7.59
CA PHE A 329 2.28 -7.58 -8.59
C PHE A 329 1.64 -8.75 -9.35
N ARG A 330 2.46 -9.69 -9.85
CA ARG A 330 1.98 -10.89 -10.54
C ARG A 330 1.05 -11.71 -9.64
N ARG A 331 1.44 -11.94 -8.38
CA ARG A 331 0.62 -12.63 -7.36
C ARG A 331 -0.63 -11.86 -6.93
N GLY A 332 -0.64 -10.54 -7.11
CA GLY A 332 -1.77 -9.64 -6.93
C GLY A 332 -2.74 -9.59 -8.13
N GLY A 333 -2.46 -10.33 -9.21
CA GLY A 333 -3.29 -10.37 -10.41
C GLY A 333 -3.06 -9.22 -11.41
N PHE A 334 -1.91 -8.54 -11.31
CA PHE A 334 -1.48 -7.54 -12.30
C PHE A 334 -0.50 -8.14 -13.32
N GLN A 335 -0.50 -7.59 -14.52
CA GLN A 335 0.51 -7.86 -15.54
C GLN A 335 1.63 -6.81 -15.47
N VAL A 336 2.87 -7.25 -15.27
CA VAL A 336 4.02 -6.33 -15.37
C VAL A 336 4.30 -6.06 -16.86
N ARG A 337 4.33 -4.79 -17.26
CA ARG A 337 4.52 -4.39 -18.68
C ARG A 337 5.96 -3.91 -18.93
N LEU A 338 6.37 -2.86 -18.23
CA LEU A 338 7.68 -2.21 -18.35
C LEU A 338 8.40 -2.29 -17.01
N ALA A 339 9.70 -2.58 -17.04
CA ALA A 339 10.53 -2.58 -15.84
C ALA A 339 11.84 -1.82 -16.10
N CYS A 340 12.40 -1.18 -15.08
CA CYS A 340 13.67 -0.47 -15.22
C CYS A 340 14.54 -0.60 -13.97
N ASP A 341 15.79 -0.99 -14.18
CA ASP A 341 16.87 -0.95 -13.19
C ASP A 341 18.22 -0.80 -13.91
N MET A 342 19.28 -0.41 -13.20
CA MET A 342 20.63 -0.27 -13.76
C MET A 342 21.63 -1.31 -13.25
N ASP A 343 21.31 -2.04 -12.18
CA ASP A 343 22.20 -3.06 -11.63
C ASP A 343 22.18 -4.33 -12.47
N ASN A 344 23.32 -4.67 -13.06
CA ASN A 344 23.47 -5.81 -13.97
C ASN A 344 23.07 -7.15 -13.31
N ALA A 345 23.48 -7.39 -12.07
CA ALA A 345 23.16 -8.65 -11.38
C ALA A 345 21.64 -8.75 -11.08
N ALA A 346 21.03 -7.66 -10.62
CA ALA A 346 19.59 -7.58 -10.42
C ALA A 346 18.80 -7.74 -11.74
N CYS A 347 19.24 -7.11 -12.83
CA CYS A 347 18.62 -7.24 -14.15
C CYS A 347 18.69 -8.67 -14.71
N ASN A 348 19.81 -9.38 -14.50
CA ASN A 348 19.91 -10.79 -14.91
C ASN A 348 18.96 -11.67 -14.10
N THR A 349 18.83 -11.44 -12.79
CA THR A 349 17.78 -12.06 -11.98
C THR A 349 16.38 -11.70 -12.49
N TYR A 350 16.14 -10.46 -12.87
CA TYR A 350 14.82 -10.01 -13.31
C TYR A 350 14.37 -10.72 -14.59
N ARG A 351 15.21 -10.78 -15.63
CA ARG A 351 14.90 -11.44 -16.93
C ARG A 351 14.42 -12.88 -16.78
N GLU A 352 15.07 -13.64 -15.91
CA GLU A 352 14.79 -15.06 -15.71
C GLU A 352 13.48 -15.30 -14.94
N ASN A 353 13.04 -14.33 -14.13
CA ASN A 353 11.81 -14.43 -13.35
C ASN A 353 10.61 -13.70 -14.00
N PHE A 354 10.86 -12.75 -14.91
CA PHE A 354 9.87 -11.90 -15.59
C PHE A 354 10.19 -11.75 -17.09
N PRO A 355 10.28 -12.85 -17.87
CA PRO A 355 10.59 -12.79 -19.29
C PRO A 355 9.50 -12.10 -20.13
N GLU A 356 8.29 -11.95 -19.58
CA GLU A 356 7.17 -11.28 -20.24
C GLU A 356 7.17 -9.75 -20.12
N ALA A 357 8.01 -9.19 -19.22
CA ALA A 357 8.12 -7.75 -19.00
C ALA A 357 9.26 -7.14 -19.83
N ASP A 358 9.01 -5.96 -20.41
CA ASP A 358 10.02 -5.20 -21.14
C ASP A 358 11.02 -4.56 -20.16
N LEU A 359 12.10 -5.29 -19.84
CA LEU A 359 13.15 -4.81 -18.94
C LEU A 359 14.13 -3.87 -19.66
N LYS A 360 14.10 -2.59 -19.28
CA LYS A 360 15.10 -1.59 -19.65
C LYS A 360 16.25 -1.57 -18.62
N GLN A 361 17.37 -2.20 -18.97
CA GLN A 361 18.60 -2.11 -18.18
C GLN A 361 19.32 -0.77 -18.46
N MET A 362 18.93 0.29 -17.74
CA MET A 362 19.47 1.65 -17.91
C MET A 362 19.23 2.52 -16.68
N ASN A 363 19.82 3.70 -16.64
CA ASN A 363 19.49 4.69 -15.62
C ASN A 363 18.08 5.27 -15.89
N ILE A 364 17.33 5.57 -14.81
CA ILE A 364 15.95 6.05 -14.90
C ILE A 364 15.77 7.33 -15.71
N PHE A 365 16.76 8.22 -15.77
CA PHE A 365 16.69 9.42 -16.60
C PHE A 365 16.79 9.09 -18.10
N GLN A 366 17.59 8.08 -18.46
CA GLN A 366 17.67 7.59 -19.84
C GLN A 366 16.35 6.92 -20.28
N LEU A 367 15.61 6.34 -19.32
CA LEU A 367 14.26 5.84 -19.59
C LEU A 367 13.28 6.98 -19.88
N ILE A 368 13.37 8.12 -19.17
CA ILE A 368 12.53 9.30 -19.44
C ILE A 368 12.74 9.79 -20.87
N ASP A 369 14.00 9.86 -21.32
CA ASP A 369 14.35 10.23 -22.69
C ASP A 369 13.81 9.21 -23.71
N LEU A 370 13.98 7.91 -23.44
CA LEU A 370 13.46 6.82 -24.29
C LEU A 370 11.93 6.85 -24.43
N LEU A 371 11.24 7.22 -23.36
CA LEU A 371 9.77 7.30 -23.31
C LEU A 371 9.21 8.60 -23.87
N GLU A 372 10.04 9.50 -24.42
CA GLU A 372 9.61 10.86 -24.78
C GLU A 372 8.41 10.90 -25.74
N ASN A 373 8.38 10.00 -26.72
CA ASN A 373 7.30 9.91 -27.71
C ASN A 373 6.40 8.68 -27.49
N SER A 374 6.43 8.09 -26.29
CA SER A 374 5.59 6.93 -25.96
C SER A 374 4.14 7.36 -25.71
N THR A 375 3.20 6.74 -26.43
CA THR A 375 1.75 6.85 -26.19
C THR A 375 1.18 5.67 -25.40
N ASP A 376 2.05 4.79 -24.90
CA ASP A 376 1.66 3.64 -24.08
C ASP A 376 1.36 4.09 -22.66
N HIS A 377 0.16 3.80 -22.16
CA HIS A 377 -0.21 4.03 -20.77
C HIS A 377 -0.28 2.70 -20.01
N SER A 378 0.09 2.71 -18.73
CA SER A 378 -0.03 1.55 -17.83
C SER A 378 -1.06 1.86 -16.74
N ASP A 379 -1.88 0.89 -16.31
CA ASP A 379 -2.96 1.17 -15.34
C ASP A 379 -2.40 1.61 -13.99
N SER A 380 -1.28 1.02 -13.59
CA SER A 380 -0.49 1.45 -12.44
C SER A 380 0.99 1.66 -12.78
N VAL A 381 1.68 2.39 -11.91
CA VAL A 381 3.13 2.55 -11.87
C VAL A 381 3.59 2.35 -10.43
N HIS A 382 4.74 1.71 -10.23
CA HIS A 382 5.41 1.58 -8.94
C HIS A 382 6.79 2.21 -8.95
N PHE A 383 7.18 2.82 -7.83
CA PHE A 383 8.49 3.41 -7.60
C PHE A 383 9.18 2.81 -6.36
N SER A 384 10.33 2.15 -6.55
CA SER A 384 11.20 1.65 -5.46
C SER A 384 12.61 2.31 -5.46
N PRO A 385 12.75 3.66 -5.45
CA PRO A 385 14.04 4.33 -5.64
C PRO A 385 15.09 4.02 -4.56
N PRO A 386 16.40 4.29 -4.81
CA PRO A 386 17.48 3.95 -3.88
C PRO A 386 17.35 4.61 -2.49
N CYS A 387 16.97 3.83 -1.48
CA CYS A 387 16.65 4.34 -0.14
C CYS A 387 17.86 4.68 0.77
N GLN A 388 19.09 4.67 0.24
CA GLN A 388 20.32 4.69 1.05
C GLN A 388 20.55 6.03 1.76
N ALA A 389 20.41 7.15 1.05
CA ALA A 389 20.59 8.50 1.58
C ALA A 389 19.58 8.85 2.70
N PHE A 390 18.38 8.28 2.62
CA PHE A 390 17.28 8.57 3.55
C PHE A 390 17.24 7.64 4.77
N SER A 391 18.12 6.63 4.85
CA SER A 391 18.14 5.70 5.99
C SER A 391 18.35 6.47 7.30
N PRO A 392 17.62 6.15 8.40
CA PRO A 392 17.87 6.73 9.72
C PRO A 392 19.34 6.62 10.15
N ALA A 393 19.98 5.52 9.76
CA ALA A 393 21.37 5.24 10.08
C ALA A 393 22.39 5.89 9.12
N HIS A 394 21.92 6.55 8.06
CA HIS A 394 22.73 7.47 7.28
C HIS A 394 23.02 8.73 8.12
N THR A 395 24.27 8.89 8.54
CA THR A 395 24.75 9.96 9.46
C THR A 395 25.90 10.79 8.89
N ARG A 396 26.43 10.42 7.72
CA ARG A 396 27.52 11.11 7.02
C ARG A 396 27.28 11.00 5.50
N PRO A 397 27.44 12.08 4.72
CA PRO A 397 27.29 12.04 3.27
C PRO A 397 28.14 10.94 2.63
N GLY A 398 27.50 10.14 1.79
CA GLY A 398 28.06 9.08 0.96
C GLY A 398 28.24 9.53 -0.49
N LYS A 399 29.13 8.84 -1.21
CA LYS A 399 29.54 9.18 -2.59
C LYS A 399 28.37 9.28 -3.60
N ASN A 400 27.28 8.55 -3.38
CA ASN A 400 26.18 8.41 -4.33
C ASN A 400 24.88 9.10 -3.87
N ASP A 401 24.88 9.81 -2.74
CA ASP A 401 23.62 10.32 -2.15
C ASP A 401 22.91 11.30 -3.06
N GLU A 402 23.66 12.21 -3.70
CA GLU A 402 23.10 13.20 -4.64
C GLU A 402 22.37 12.52 -5.80
N ALA A 403 22.92 11.43 -6.34
CA ALA A 403 22.27 10.63 -7.38
C ALA A 403 21.07 9.81 -6.85
N ASN A 404 21.16 9.28 -5.62
CA ASN A 404 20.07 8.55 -4.96
C ASN A 404 18.88 9.47 -4.64
N VAL A 405 19.16 10.71 -4.19
CA VAL A 405 18.16 11.77 -3.98
C VAL A 405 17.57 12.20 -5.32
N ALA A 406 18.40 12.41 -6.34
CA ALA A 406 17.95 12.82 -7.67
C ALA A 406 16.94 11.83 -8.28
N ALA A 407 17.07 10.53 -8.00
CA ALA A 407 16.15 9.49 -8.48
C ALA A 407 14.67 9.75 -8.10
N LEU A 408 14.38 10.46 -7.01
CA LEU A 408 13.01 10.87 -6.65
C LEU A 408 12.45 11.98 -7.57
N TYR A 409 13.29 12.78 -8.22
CA TYR A 409 12.87 13.83 -9.17
C TYR A 409 12.58 13.29 -10.59
N ALA A 410 12.75 11.98 -10.81
CA ALA A 410 12.28 11.31 -12.02
C ALA A 410 10.75 11.11 -12.04
N THR A 411 10.10 11.21 -10.87
CA THR A 411 8.70 10.78 -10.68
C THR A 411 7.71 11.56 -11.54
N GLU A 412 7.75 12.90 -11.55
CA GLU A 412 6.82 13.73 -12.34
C GLU A 412 6.83 13.33 -13.82
N LYS A 413 8.02 13.26 -14.43
CA LYS A 413 8.17 12.98 -15.86
C LYS A 413 7.70 11.56 -16.20
N LEU A 414 7.94 10.58 -15.34
CA LEU A 414 7.44 9.22 -15.55
C LEU A 414 5.91 9.13 -15.42
N LEU A 415 5.30 9.85 -14.48
CA LEU A 415 3.84 9.97 -14.39
C LEU A 415 3.25 10.67 -15.61
N GLU A 416 3.91 11.71 -16.12
CA GLU A 416 3.51 12.45 -17.33
C GLU A 416 3.60 11.58 -18.60
N ARG A 417 4.64 10.75 -18.76
CA ARG A 417 4.76 9.83 -19.91
C ARG A 417 3.81 8.62 -19.82
N ARG A 418 3.70 7.97 -18.65
CA ARG A 418 2.95 6.70 -18.48
C ARG A 418 1.46 6.89 -18.10
N ARG A 419 1.11 8.10 -17.66
CA ARG A 419 -0.25 8.59 -17.32
C ARG A 419 -1.08 7.60 -16.48
N PRO A 420 -0.55 7.01 -15.39
CA PRO A 420 -1.21 5.94 -14.64
C PRO A 420 -2.50 6.38 -13.96
N ARG A 421 -3.43 5.43 -13.71
CA ARG A 421 -4.59 5.69 -12.84
C ARG A 421 -4.15 5.77 -11.38
N ILE A 422 -3.34 4.79 -10.96
CA ILE A 422 -2.82 4.64 -9.60
C ILE A 422 -1.30 4.56 -9.63
N SER A 423 -0.62 5.38 -8.83
CA SER A 423 0.81 5.21 -8.55
C SER A 423 1.01 4.68 -7.13
N THR A 424 2.05 3.89 -6.91
CA THR A 424 2.49 3.48 -5.57
C THR A 424 4.00 3.61 -5.44
N GLY A 425 4.52 3.54 -4.21
CA GLY A 425 5.97 3.40 -4.01
C GLY A 425 6.38 3.03 -2.58
N GLU A 426 7.64 2.60 -2.45
CA GLU A 426 8.29 2.26 -1.19
C GLU A 426 9.49 3.17 -0.94
N GLN A 427 9.65 3.65 0.29
CA GLN A 427 10.89 4.21 0.81
C GLN A 427 11.14 3.83 2.27
N THR A 428 12.39 4.00 2.71
CA THR A 428 12.67 4.02 4.14
C THR A 428 11.93 5.16 4.85
N PHE A 429 11.45 4.91 6.07
CA PHE A 429 10.69 5.88 6.84
C PHE A 429 11.51 7.13 7.25
N GLY A 430 12.85 7.06 7.18
CA GLY A 430 13.72 8.21 7.42
C GLY A 430 13.58 9.34 6.40
N LEU A 431 12.87 9.12 5.27
CA LEU A 431 12.45 10.20 4.36
C LEU A 431 11.47 11.19 5.02
N LEU A 432 10.71 10.77 6.05
CA LEU A 432 9.82 11.66 6.82
C LEU A 432 10.51 12.43 7.96
N PHE A 433 11.83 12.33 8.12
CA PHE A 433 12.55 13.09 9.15
C PHE A 433 12.76 14.54 8.71
N ASP A 434 12.75 15.50 9.65
CA ASP A 434 12.88 16.95 9.41
C ASP A 434 13.99 17.32 8.41
N ARG A 435 15.16 16.67 8.52
CA ARG A 435 16.32 16.85 7.62
C ARG A 435 16.06 16.54 6.13
N ASN A 436 14.97 15.83 5.86
CA ASN A 436 14.53 15.37 4.54
C ASN A 436 13.14 15.95 4.17
N GLU A 437 12.55 16.83 4.99
CA GLU A 437 11.20 17.39 4.77
C GLU A 437 11.06 18.00 3.37
N GLU A 438 12.05 18.76 2.91
CA GLU A 438 12.03 19.36 1.57
C GLU A 438 12.00 18.32 0.44
N VAL A 439 12.73 17.21 0.59
CA VAL A 439 12.78 16.13 -0.42
C VAL A 439 11.46 15.35 -0.43
N PHE A 440 10.90 15.04 0.74
CA PHE A 440 9.58 14.43 0.83
C PHE A 440 8.49 15.36 0.25
N ASN A 441 8.51 16.64 0.61
CA ASN A 441 7.52 17.60 0.14
C ASN A 441 7.64 17.82 -1.38
N ALA A 442 8.84 17.81 -1.94
CA ALA A 442 9.07 17.85 -3.38
C ALA A 442 8.62 16.56 -4.09
N LEU A 443 8.73 15.39 -3.46
CA LEU A 443 8.10 14.16 -3.98
C LEU A 443 6.58 14.33 -4.07
N VAL A 444 5.90 14.80 -3.02
CA VAL A 444 4.45 15.05 -3.06
C VAL A 444 4.11 16.16 -4.07
N GLY A 445 4.93 17.21 -4.16
CA GLY A 445 4.79 18.32 -5.11
C GLY A 445 4.77 17.85 -6.58
N GLN A 446 5.62 16.89 -6.95
CA GLN A 446 5.61 16.28 -8.29
C GLN A 446 4.28 15.57 -8.62
N TYR A 447 3.64 14.93 -7.63
CA TYR A 447 2.32 14.34 -7.80
C TYR A 447 1.23 15.41 -7.93
N THR A 448 1.22 16.40 -7.04
CA THR A 448 0.16 17.40 -6.97
C THR A 448 0.24 18.45 -8.07
N ALA A 449 1.42 18.68 -8.66
CA ALA A 449 1.62 19.44 -9.90
C ALA A 449 0.84 18.82 -11.09
N LEU A 450 0.84 17.49 -11.20
CA LEU A 450 0.02 16.73 -12.16
C LEU A 450 -1.43 16.53 -11.68
N GLY A 451 -1.81 17.11 -10.55
CA GLY A 451 -3.15 17.02 -9.98
C GLY A 451 -3.49 15.68 -9.33
N PHE A 452 -2.51 14.80 -9.05
CA PHE A 452 -2.76 13.56 -8.32
C PHE A 452 -3.16 13.86 -6.88
N SER A 453 -4.09 13.06 -6.35
CA SER A 453 -4.22 12.91 -4.90
C SER A 453 -3.16 11.93 -4.40
N PHE A 454 -2.58 12.17 -3.22
CA PHE A 454 -1.44 11.41 -2.70
C PHE A 454 -1.65 11.11 -1.21
N SER A 455 -1.46 9.86 -0.78
CA SER A 455 -1.50 9.44 0.64
C SER A 455 -0.26 8.63 1.00
N TRP A 456 0.15 8.71 2.27
CA TRP A 456 1.30 7.99 2.82
C TRP A 456 1.04 7.44 4.21
N ASP A 457 1.66 6.32 4.54
CA ASP A 457 1.70 5.75 5.89
C ASP A 457 3.00 4.92 6.10
N ILE A 458 3.38 4.65 7.35
CA ILE A 458 4.46 3.72 7.67
C ILE A 458 3.84 2.35 7.95
N LEU A 459 3.99 1.41 7.00
CA LEU A 459 3.54 0.04 7.19
C LEU A 459 4.61 -0.79 7.90
N ARG A 460 4.22 -1.49 8.97
CA ARG A 460 5.04 -2.51 9.64
C ARG A 460 4.73 -3.86 8.99
N PHE A 461 5.69 -4.44 8.28
CA PHE A 461 5.42 -5.61 7.44
C PHE A 461 5.07 -6.88 8.25
N LYS A 462 5.39 -6.92 9.55
CA LYS A 462 4.90 -7.96 10.46
C LYS A 462 3.37 -8.04 10.56
N ASP A 463 2.68 -6.91 10.37
CA ASP A 463 1.22 -6.80 10.40
C ASP A 463 0.59 -7.26 9.04
N TYR A 464 1.45 -7.56 8.05
CA TYR A 464 1.12 -7.99 6.68
C TYR A 464 1.83 -9.32 6.33
N GLY A 465 1.89 -10.25 7.30
CA GLY A 465 2.39 -11.62 7.11
C GLY A 465 3.92 -11.79 6.98
N LEU A 466 4.73 -10.73 7.06
CA LEU A 466 6.18 -10.86 6.98
C LEU A 466 6.79 -11.34 8.32
N PRO A 467 7.67 -12.36 8.34
CA PRO A 467 8.34 -12.85 9.56
C PRO A 467 9.50 -11.95 10.03
N SER A 468 9.44 -10.65 9.71
CA SER A 468 10.48 -9.66 9.98
C SER A 468 9.86 -8.34 10.47
N THR A 469 10.53 -7.67 11.39
CA THR A 469 10.14 -6.36 11.92
C THR A 469 10.37 -5.20 10.93
N ARG A 470 10.67 -5.48 9.66
CA ARG A 470 10.87 -4.46 8.61
C ARG A 470 9.63 -3.55 8.52
N ARG A 471 9.88 -2.25 8.40
CA ARG A 471 8.84 -1.23 8.20
C ARG A 471 9.29 -0.21 7.16
N ARG A 472 8.34 0.37 6.43
CA ARG A 472 8.60 1.26 5.30
C ARG A 472 7.53 2.34 5.18
N LEU A 473 7.96 3.50 4.69
CA LEU A 473 7.06 4.50 4.12
C LEU A 473 6.50 3.92 2.83
N ILE A 474 5.20 3.77 2.75
CA ILE A 474 4.48 3.41 1.53
C ILE A 474 3.60 4.59 1.16
N TRP A 475 3.50 4.89 -0.13
CA TRP A 475 2.51 5.84 -0.64
C TRP A 475 1.62 5.22 -1.71
N ILE A 476 0.41 5.75 -1.80
CA ILE A 476 -0.58 5.46 -2.84
C ILE A 476 -1.05 6.81 -3.39
N ALA A 477 -1.12 6.95 -4.70
CA ALA A 477 -1.61 8.15 -5.36
C ALA A 477 -2.58 7.81 -6.49
N SER A 478 -3.54 8.69 -6.74
CA SER A 478 -4.55 8.53 -7.79
C SER A 478 -4.59 9.76 -8.69
N CYS A 479 -4.74 9.55 -10.00
CA CYS A 479 -4.77 10.64 -10.98
C CYS A 479 -6.01 11.55 -10.80
N PRO A 480 -6.05 12.75 -11.43
CA PRO A 480 -7.24 13.57 -11.46
C PRO A 480 -8.48 12.77 -11.88
N GLY A 481 -9.57 12.86 -11.12
CA GLY A 481 -10.81 12.13 -11.38
C GLY A 481 -10.84 10.66 -10.94
N GLU A 482 -9.72 10.11 -10.47
CA GLU A 482 -9.69 8.76 -9.89
C GLU A 482 -9.82 8.82 -8.35
N ALA A 483 -10.56 7.88 -7.78
CA ALA A 483 -10.72 7.78 -6.33
C ALA A 483 -9.42 7.32 -5.67
N LEU A 484 -8.93 8.08 -4.68
CA LEU A 484 -7.73 7.71 -3.92
C LEU A 484 -7.99 6.43 -3.11
N PRO A 485 -7.27 5.32 -3.35
CA PRO A 485 -7.45 4.10 -2.57
C PRO A 485 -6.99 4.31 -1.12
N PRO A 486 -7.70 3.76 -0.12
CA PRO A 486 -7.17 3.64 1.23
C PRO A 486 -6.02 2.62 1.26
N PHE A 487 -5.21 2.64 2.32
CA PHE A 487 -4.28 1.54 2.59
C PHE A 487 -5.03 0.24 2.93
N PRO A 488 -4.47 -0.94 2.62
CA PRO A 488 -5.04 -2.21 3.05
C PRO A 488 -5.03 -2.32 4.59
N SER A 489 -6.03 -2.98 5.17
CA SER A 489 -6.03 -3.33 6.59
C SER A 489 -4.93 -4.37 6.91
N PRO A 490 -4.38 -4.38 8.14
CA PRO A 490 -3.51 -5.46 8.63
C PRO A 490 -4.12 -6.85 8.43
N THR A 491 -3.30 -7.82 8.01
CA THR A 491 -3.69 -9.23 7.90
C THR A 491 -3.31 -10.05 9.14
N ASN A 492 -2.42 -9.53 9.97
CA ASN A 492 -1.94 -10.17 11.19
C ASN A 492 -1.89 -9.16 12.33
N ALA A 493 -2.14 -9.61 13.56
CA ALA A 493 -2.03 -8.77 14.74
C ALA A 493 -1.62 -9.57 15.98
N GLU A 494 -0.92 -8.91 16.90
CA GLU A 494 -0.64 -9.47 18.23
C GLU A 494 -1.91 -9.44 19.08
N ALA A 495 -2.23 -10.56 19.76
CA ALA A 495 -3.36 -10.71 20.67
C ALA A 495 -4.76 -10.36 20.10
N SER A 496 -4.94 -10.39 18.78
CA SER A 496 -6.27 -10.28 18.16
C SER A 496 -7.07 -11.58 18.30
N ARG A 497 -8.41 -11.46 18.33
CA ARG A 497 -9.35 -12.59 18.23
C ARG A 497 -9.78 -12.88 16.79
N GLU A 498 -9.59 -11.91 15.89
CA GLU A 498 -10.10 -11.95 14.50
C GLU A 498 -8.97 -12.18 13.49
N LEU A 499 -7.77 -11.67 13.77
CA LEU A 499 -6.62 -11.77 12.88
C LEU A 499 -5.63 -12.83 13.37
N PRO A 500 -5.01 -13.62 12.48
CA PRO A 500 -3.97 -14.57 12.84
C PRO A 500 -2.76 -13.87 13.48
N ALA A 501 -2.08 -14.60 14.36
CA ALA A 501 -0.85 -14.14 15.00
C ALA A 501 0.24 -13.81 13.95
N PRO A 502 1.22 -12.94 14.28
CA PRO A 502 2.31 -12.60 13.36
C PRO A 502 3.17 -13.82 13.01
N VAL A 503 3.50 -13.97 11.72
CA VAL A 503 4.28 -15.11 11.21
C VAL A 503 5.67 -15.16 11.85
N THR A 504 6.12 -16.34 12.25
CA THR A 504 7.41 -16.55 12.94
C THR A 504 8.46 -17.18 12.01
N LEU A 505 9.74 -17.13 12.40
CA LEU A 505 10.80 -17.84 11.67
C LEU A 505 10.54 -19.36 11.59
N ARG A 506 9.94 -19.97 12.63
CA ARG A 506 9.57 -21.39 12.66
C ARG A 506 8.65 -21.77 11.51
N ASP A 507 7.69 -20.90 11.18
CA ASP A 507 6.73 -21.14 10.12
C ASP A 507 7.39 -21.06 8.74
N VAL A 508 8.37 -20.16 8.59
CA VAL A 508 9.26 -20.11 7.42
C VAL A 508 10.05 -21.41 7.27
N PHE A 509 10.74 -21.86 8.31
CA PHE A 509 11.56 -23.07 8.24
C PHE A 509 10.74 -24.34 7.97
N ARG A 510 9.46 -24.38 8.41
CA ARG A 510 8.53 -25.47 8.09
C ARG A 510 8.33 -25.60 6.58
N LYS A 511 8.11 -24.47 5.88
CA LYS A 511 7.97 -24.40 4.42
C LYS A 511 9.27 -24.81 3.69
N ILE A 512 10.44 -24.47 4.24
CA ILE A 512 11.74 -24.84 3.66
C ILE A 512 12.01 -26.35 3.74
N LYS A 513 11.68 -26.98 4.89
CA LYS A 513 11.96 -28.41 5.14
C LYS A 513 11.20 -29.37 4.22
N GLY A 514 10.08 -28.95 3.62
CA GLY A 514 9.34 -29.75 2.64
C GLY A 514 9.93 -29.76 1.21
N GLY A 515 11.04 -29.04 0.96
CA GLY A 515 11.62 -28.91 -0.38
C GLY A 515 12.67 -29.99 -0.73
N ARG A 516 12.65 -30.46 -1.99
CA ARG A 516 13.73 -31.29 -2.59
C ARG A 516 15.14 -30.80 -2.21
N HIS A 517 16.02 -31.71 -1.79
CA HIS A 517 17.31 -31.44 -1.12
C HIS A 517 18.39 -30.66 -1.90
N ASN A 518 18.17 -30.30 -3.17
CA ASN A 518 19.19 -29.75 -4.08
C ASN A 518 18.95 -28.27 -4.48
N ASP A 519 18.59 -27.40 -3.55
CA ASP A 519 18.54 -25.95 -3.81
C ASP A 519 19.95 -25.32 -3.63
N PRO A 520 20.58 -24.78 -4.69
CA PRO A 520 21.94 -24.24 -4.61
C PRO A 520 22.04 -22.99 -3.71
N LEU A 521 20.93 -22.27 -3.48
CA LEU A 521 20.88 -21.13 -2.56
C LEU A 521 20.70 -21.56 -1.10
N HIS A 522 20.42 -22.84 -0.83
CA HIS A 522 20.29 -23.44 0.49
C HIS A 522 21.49 -24.30 0.92
N ASP A 523 22.69 -24.07 0.39
CA ASP A 523 23.88 -24.79 0.87
C ASP A 523 24.29 -24.33 2.29
N VAL A 524 23.91 -25.16 3.27
CA VAL A 524 24.25 -25.02 4.69
C VAL A 524 25.77 -25.12 4.93
N LYS A 525 26.55 -25.84 4.12
CA LYS A 525 28.01 -25.95 4.29
C LYS A 525 28.67 -24.57 4.16
N LEU A 526 28.28 -23.80 3.14
CA LEU A 526 28.77 -22.43 2.89
C LEU A 526 28.42 -21.41 4.00
N THR A 527 27.64 -21.80 5.02
CA THR A 527 27.27 -20.93 6.16
C THR A 527 27.94 -21.30 7.49
N LYS A 528 28.68 -22.42 7.53
CA LYS A 528 29.28 -23.00 8.75
C LYS A 528 30.70 -22.53 9.06
N HIS A 529 31.39 -21.88 8.12
CA HIS A 529 32.85 -21.63 8.19
C HIS A 529 33.24 -20.24 8.75
N SER A 530 32.36 -19.56 9.49
CA SER A 530 32.71 -18.28 10.12
C SER A 530 33.26 -18.49 11.53
N LEU A 531 34.43 -17.90 11.82
CA LEU A 531 35.04 -17.81 13.15
C LEU A 531 34.15 -17.13 14.20
N LYS A 532 33.06 -16.47 13.77
CA LYS A 532 32.07 -15.82 14.65
C LYS A 532 31.12 -16.81 15.35
N PHE A 533 31.24 -18.13 15.14
CA PHE A 533 30.38 -19.17 15.74
C PHE A 533 31.15 -20.15 16.65
N PRO A 534 30.52 -20.74 17.68
CA PRO A 534 29.09 -20.69 18.01
C PRO A 534 28.62 -19.36 18.61
N GLN A 535 27.32 -19.09 18.50
CA GLN A 535 26.63 -17.97 19.14
C GLN A 535 25.38 -18.47 19.87
N ALA A 536 24.81 -17.61 20.73
CA ALA A 536 23.50 -17.87 21.32
C ALA A 536 22.46 -18.16 20.21
N PRO A 537 21.75 -19.31 20.25
CA PRO A 537 20.70 -19.61 19.29
C PRO A 537 19.60 -18.54 19.31
N TYR A 538 19.19 -18.08 18.14
CA TYR A 538 18.03 -17.19 18.04
C TYR A 538 16.72 -17.98 18.22
N ASP A 539 15.73 -17.39 18.89
CA ASP A 539 14.43 -18.02 19.14
C ASP A 539 13.59 -18.02 17.87
N ASP A 540 13.35 -19.20 17.30
CA ASP A 540 12.61 -19.37 16.05
C ASP A 540 11.11 -19.06 16.18
N ARG A 541 10.58 -18.95 17.41
CA ARG A 541 9.23 -18.46 17.69
C ARG A 541 9.07 -16.94 17.54
N ARG A 542 10.15 -16.22 17.23
CA ARG A 542 10.15 -14.75 17.09
C ARG A 542 10.30 -14.33 15.64
N GLN A 543 9.96 -13.07 15.40
CA GLN A 543 10.21 -12.38 14.14
C GLN A 543 11.62 -11.81 14.14
N ILE A 544 12.31 -11.90 13.01
CA ILE A 544 13.69 -11.44 12.88
C ILE A 544 13.76 -9.92 12.62
N GLY A 545 14.94 -9.32 12.79
CA GLY A 545 15.17 -7.93 12.37
C GLY A 545 15.01 -7.73 10.86
N THR A 546 15.18 -6.50 10.39
CA THR A 546 15.18 -6.21 8.94
C THR A 546 16.28 -7.02 8.24
N VAL A 547 15.92 -7.81 7.21
CA VAL A 547 16.92 -8.41 6.32
C VAL A 547 17.58 -7.31 5.50
N THR A 548 18.89 -7.18 5.64
CA THR A 548 19.71 -6.12 5.01
C THR A 548 20.45 -6.64 3.78
N THR A 549 21.15 -5.74 3.08
CA THR A 549 22.03 -6.09 1.95
C THR A 549 23.21 -6.98 2.32
N SER A 550 23.53 -7.08 3.62
CA SER A 550 24.54 -7.98 4.20
C SER A 550 23.91 -9.19 4.91
N GLY A 551 22.58 -9.33 4.82
CA GLY A 551 21.82 -10.45 5.39
C GLY A 551 21.20 -10.13 6.75
N SER A 552 21.25 -11.12 7.65
CA SER A 552 20.74 -11.02 9.02
C SER A 552 21.86 -10.66 10.00
N ASP A 553 21.55 -9.80 10.97
CA ASP A 553 22.43 -9.54 12.12
C ASP A 553 22.37 -10.65 13.19
N LYS A 554 21.27 -11.42 13.22
CA LYS A 554 21.06 -12.53 14.15
C LYS A 554 21.69 -13.84 13.63
N ALA A 555 22.19 -14.64 14.56
CA ALA A 555 22.56 -16.04 14.34
C ALA A 555 21.34 -16.87 13.90
N HIS A 556 21.58 -17.94 13.14
CA HIS A 556 20.55 -18.94 12.87
C HIS A 556 20.11 -19.64 14.19
N PRO A 557 18.84 -20.08 14.35
CA PRO A 557 18.36 -20.82 15.54
C PRO A 557 19.08 -22.11 15.92
N SER A 558 20.07 -22.55 15.14
CA SER A 558 20.98 -23.63 15.53
C SER A 558 22.22 -23.16 16.31
N GLY A 559 22.44 -21.84 16.46
CA GLY A 559 23.61 -21.23 17.10
C GLY A 559 24.96 -21.47 16.39
N ARG A 560 24.95 -22.13 15.23
CA ARG A 560 26.15 -22.74 14.60
C ARG A 560 26.45 -22.22 13.19
N ARG A 561 25.69 -21.25 12.67
CA ARG A 561 25.80 -20.73 11.30
C ARG A 561 25.04 -19.42 11.11
N ASN A 562 25.33 -18.76 9.99
CA ASN A 562 24.45 -17.75 9.40
C ASN A 562 23.27 -18.41 8.66
N PHE A 563 22.30 -17.58 8.27
CA PHE A 563 21.24 -17.95 7.33
C PHE A 563 21.83 -18.20 5.93
N THR A 564 21.22 -19.12 5.19
CA THR A 564 21.45 -19.36 3.76
C THR A 564 20.75 -18.29 2.92
N LEU A 565 21.14 -18.15 1.65
CA LEU A 565 20.52 -17.17 0.75
C LEU A 565 19.03 -17.50 0.54
N ARG A 566 18.68 -18.79 0.40
CA ARG A 566 17.29 -19.21 0.29
C ARG A 566 16.46 -18.92 1.55
N GLU A 567 17.01 -19.11 2.74
CA GLU A 567 16.32 -18.74 3.99
C GLU A 567 16.04 -17.24 4.06
N LEU A 568 17.00 -16.40 3.69
CA LEU A 568 16.81 -14.94 3.63
C LEU A 568 15.73 -14.55 2.60
N ALA A 569 15.70 -15.20 1.44
CA ALA A 569 14.67 -14.97 0.43
C ALA A 569 13.26 -15.33 0.94
N TYR A 570 13.10 -16.48 1.60
CA TYR A 570 11.82 -16.85 2.21
C TYR A 570 11.40 -15.94 3.37
N ILE A 571 12.35 -15.45 4.18
CA ILE A 571 12.07 -14.44 5.23
C ILE A 571 11.55 -13.14 4.60
N GLN A 572 12.08 -12.76 3.44
CA GLN A 572 11.58 -11.65 2.63
C GLN A 572 10.32 -12.00 1.80
N GLY A 573 9.71 -13.18 1.97
CA GLY A 573 8.44 -13.55 1.32
C GLY A 573 8.54 -13.96 -0.15
N PHE A 574 9.74 -14.18 -0.69
CA PHE A 574 9.91 -14.71 -2.06
C PHE A 574 9.42 -16.17 -2.17
N PRO A 575 8.78 -16.54 -3.29
CA PRO A 575 8.44 -17.93 -3.57
C PRO A 575 9.71 -18.75 -3.90
N ARG A 576 9.61 -20.08 -3.80
CA ARG A 576 10.73 -20.99 -4.11
C ARG A 576 11.21 -20.87 -5.55
N SER A 577 10.27 -20.69 -6.47
CA SER A 577 10.49 -20.54 -7.91
C SER A 577 11.33 -19.32 -8.26
N HIS A 578 11.40 -18.31 -7.38
CA HIS A 578 12.22 -17.12 -7.62
C HIS A 578 13.71 -17.49 -7.66
N GLN A 579 14.31 -17.35 -8.84
CA GLN A 579 15.74 -17.57 -9.05
C GLN A 579 16.54 -16.32 -8.72
N PHE A 580 17.83 -16.45 -8.39
CA PHE A 580 18.73 -15.32 -8.15
C PHE A 580 20.09 -15.60 -8.76
N PHE A 581 20.66 -14.58 -9.43
CA PHE A 581 21.89 -14.67 -10.19
C PHE A 581 22.94 -13.65 -9.71
N GLY A 582 24.21 -14.02 -9.87
CA GLY A 582 25.37 -13.24 -9.41
C GLY A 582 26.14 -13.93 -8.28
N THR A 583 27.09 -13.20 -7.69
CA THR A 583 27.85 -13.67 -6.52
C THR A 583 26.98 -13.73 -5.28
N ARG A 584 27.42 -14.48 -4.25
CA ARG A 584 26.69 -14.56 -2.96
C ARG A 584 26.37 -13.18 -2.38
N THR A 585 27.32 -12.24 -2.43
CA THR A 585 27.14 -10.85 -1.98
C THR A 585 26.12 -10.08 -2.83
N GLN A 586 26.15 -10.25 -4.16
CA GLN A 586 25.16 -9.63 -5.04
C GLN A 586 23.74 -10.17 -4.77
N ILE A 587 23.59 -11.48 -4.54
CA ILE A 587 22.30 -12.11 -4.21
C ILE A 587 21.80 -11.65 -2.83
N THR A 588 22.65 -11.58 -1.80
CA THR A 588 22.26 -11.01 -0.49
C THR A 588 21.78 -9.57 -0.63
N ARG A 589 22.47 -8.75 -1.44
CA ARG A 589 22.07 -7.36 -1.73
C ARG A 589 20.71 -7.28 -2.43
N GLN A 590 20.47 -8.14 -3.43
CA GLN A 590 19.17 -8.24 -4.12
C GLN A 590 18.04 -8.57 -3.15
N ILE A 591 18.22 -9.57 -2.27
CA ILE A 591 17.23 -9.99 -1.28
C ILE A 591 16.98 -8.89 -0.23
N GLY A 592 18.02 -8.22 0.26
CA GLY A 592 17.91 -7.16 1.27
C GLY A 592 17.29 -5.86 0.76
N ASN A 593 17.57 -5.49 -0.49
CA ASN A 593 16.97 -4.29 -1.11
C ASN A 593 15.46 -4.48 -1.37
N ALA A 594 15.04 -5.68 -1.78
CA ALA A 594 13.67 -5.95 -2.22
C ALA A 594 12.58 -5.44 -1.27
N PHE A 595 11.56 -4.80 -1.85
CA PHE A 595 10.24 -4.66 -1.22
C PHE A 595 9.60 -6.07 -1.19
N PRO A 596 9.27 -6.64 0.00
CA PRO A 596 8.87 -8.05 0.13
C PRO A 596 7.64 -8.45 -0.70
N PRO A 597 7.74 -9.46 -1.60
CA PRO A 597 6.65 -9.85 -2.49
C PRO A 597 5.31 -10.12 -1.80
N ILE A 598 5.32 -10.67 -0.58
CA ILE A 598 4.11 -10.97 0.21
C ILE A 598 3.33 -9.70 0.61
N VAL A 599 4.03 -8.62 0.95
CA VAL A 599 3.39 -7.34 1.31
C VAL A 599 2.89 -6.64 0.05
N VAL A 600 3.66 -6.72 -1.03
CA VAL A 600 3.27 -6.17 -2.33
C VAL A 600 2.05 -6.88 -2.90
N GLU A 601 1.97 -8.21 -2.77
CA GLU A 601 0.80 -9.03 -3.12
C GLU A 601 -0.45 -8.59 -2.36
N ILE A 602 -0.37 -8.38 -1.04
CA ILE A 602 -1.51 -7.88 -0.24
C ILE A 602 -1.95 -6.49 -0.71
N LEU A 603 -1.01 -5.58 -0.91
CA LEU A 603 -1.28 -4.23 -1.43
C LEU A 603 -1.94 -4.27 -2.81
N TYR A 604 -1.42 -5.08 -3.74
CA TYR A 604 -1.92 -5.13 -5.11
C TYR A 604 -3.22 -5.93 -5.24
N ARG A 605 -3.50 -6.94 -4.41
CA ARG A 605 -4.85 -7.55 -4.33
C ARG A 605 -5.90 -6.54 -3.87
N HIS A 606 -5.58 -5.73 -2.87
CA HIS A 606 -6.43 -4.64 -2.40
C HIS A 606 -6.67 -3.59 -3.49
N LEU A 607 -5.62 -3.15 -4.19
CA LEU A 607 -5.74 -2.22 -5.31
C LEU A 607 -6.50 -2.81 -6.52
N ARG A 608 -6.37 -4.11 -6.81
CA ARG A 608 -7.18 -4.81 -7.83
C ARG A 608 -8.65 -4.76 -7.45
N LYS A 609 -9.00 -5.12 -6.21
CA LYS A 609 -10.39 -5.05 -5.71
C LYS A 609 -10.96 -3.63 -5.79
N TRP A 610 -10.17 -2.62 -5.41
CA TRP A 610 -10.54 -1.21 -5.53
C TRP A 610 -10.81 -0.79 -6.98
N LEU A 611 -9.90 -1.12 -7.90
CA LEU A 611 -10.03 -0.76 -9.32
C LEU A 611 -11.22 -1.46 -9.99
N LEU A 612 -11.47 -2.73 -9.71
CA LEU A 612 -12.66 -3.44 -10.20
C LEU A 612 -13.95 -2.76 -9.72
N GLN A 613 -13.99 -2.32 -8.45
CA GLN A 613 -15.12 -1.56 -7.90
C GLN A 613 -15.27 -0.18 -8.56
N GLN A 614 -14.18 0.56 -8.81
CA GLN A 614 -14.25 1.84 -9.55
C GLN A 614 -14.71 1.65 -11.00
N ASP A 615 -14.31 0.54 -11.63
CA ASP A 615 -14.67 0.19 -13.00
C ASP A 615 -16.09 -0.38 -13.14
N ARG A 616 -16.75 -0.70 -12.01
CA ARG A 616 -18.03 -1.42 -11.95
C ARG A 616 -17.98 -2.74 -12.72
N VAL A 617 -16.90 -3.46 -12.48
CA VAL A 617 -16.64 -4.78 -13.05
C VAL A 617 -16.89 -5.83 -11.98
N MET A 618 -17.82 -6.75 -12.24
CA MET A 618 -17.98 -7.92 -11.39
C MET A 618 -16.84 -8.90 -11.68
N PRO A 619 -16.13 -9.41 -10.66
CA PRO A 619 -15.23 -10.54 -10.87
C PRO A 619 -16.04 -11.71 -11.43
N LEU A 620 -15.43 -12.53 -12.29
CA LEU A 620 -16.04 -13.77 -12.75
C LEU A 620 -16.26 -14.70 -11.55
N HIS A 621 -17.48 -14.68 -11.00
CA HIS A 621 -17.93 -15.73 -10.11
C HIS A 621 -18.12 -16.99 -10.95
N TYR A 622 -17.24 -17.98 -10.77
CA TYR A 622 -17.62 -19.37 -11.03
C TYR A 622 -18.69 -19.71 -9.98
N SER A 623 -19.95 -19.49 -10.36
CA SER A 623 -21.09 -20.00 -9.59
C SER A 623 -21.09 -21.53 -9.73
N ALA A 624 -20.58 -22.22 -8.72
CA ALA A 624 -20.87 -23.64 -8.55
C ALA A 624 -22.39 -23.77 -8.39
N ILE A 625 -23.06 -24.28 -9.43
CA ILE A 625 -24.48 -24.62 -9.34
C ILE A 625 -24.54 -25.95 -8.61
N VAL A 626 -24.78 -25.90 -7.30
CA VAL A 626 -25.20 -27.08 -6.54
C VAL A 626 -26.64 -27.36 -6.93
N LEU A 627 -26.91 -28.55 -7.47
CA LEU A 627 -28.24 -29.03 -7.80
C LEU A 627 -28.69 -29.99 -6.70
N ASP A 628 -29.64 -29.57 -5.86
CA ASP A 628 -30.08 -30.33 -4.68
C ASP A 628 -30.87 -31.62 -5.00
N SER A 629 -31.12 -31.95 -6.27
CA SER A 629 -31.65 -33.25 -6.71
C SER A 629 -31.62 -33.42 -8.23
N ILE A 630 -31.64 -34.69 -8.68
CA ILE A 630 -31.49 -35.09 -10.10
C ILE A 630 -32.80 -34.93 -10.92
N GLU A 631 -33.95 -34.67 -10.31
CA GLU A 631 -35.26 -34.89 -10.99
C GLU A 631 -35.80 -33.74 -11.86
N ASP A 632 -35.30 -32.50 -11.77
CA ASP A 632 -35.81 -31.34 -12.54
C ASP A 632 -34.83 -30.81 -13.63
N ALA A 633 -34.08 -31.71 -14.25
CA ALA A 633 -33.19 -31.40 -15.38
C ALA A 633 -33.94 -31.07 -16.70
N VAL A 634 -34.65 -29.94 -16.74
CA VAL A 634 -35.29 -29.43 -17.96
C VAL A 634 -34.23 -28.90 -18.94
N LEU A 635 -33.94 -29.69 -19.97
CA LEU A 635 -33.08 -29.33 -21.11
C LEU A 635 -33.53 -28.03 -21.81
N ILE A 636 -32.84 -26.92 -21.54
CA ILE A 636 -32.87 -25.71 -22.37
C ILE A 636 -31.53 -25.63 -23.13
N PRO A 637 -31.50 -25.92 -24.44
CA PRO A 637 -30.27 -25.81 -25.21
C PRO A 637 -29.99 -24.34 -25.60
N GLN A 638 -28.87 -23.79 -25.11
CA GLN A 638 -28.26 -22.57 -25.64
C GLN A 638 -26.74 -22.75 -25.77
N PRO A 639 -26.07 -22.09 -26.74
CA PRO A 639 -24.72 -22.47 -27.18
C PRO A 639 -23.63 -21.84 -26.31
N SER A 640 -23.26 -22.48 -25.20
CA SER A 640 -22.15 -22.04 -24.36
C SER A 640 -20.79 -22.51 -24.90
N LYS A 641 -19.86 -21.56 -25.06
CA LYS A 641 -18.40 -21.82 -25.04
C LYS A 641 -17.86 -21.54 -23.64
N SER A 642 -18.41 -22.21 -22.64
CA SER A 642 -17.84 -22.33 -21.30
C SER A 642 -17.55 -23.80 -21.03
N LYS A 643 -16.47 -24.08 -20.29
CA LYS A 643 -16.29 -25.38 -19.67
C LYS A 643 -17.08 -25.37 -18.37
N ASP A 644 -18.35 -25.73 -18.47
CA ASP A 644 -19.21 -25.86 -17.30
C ASP A 644 -18.72 -27.06 -16.48
N LEU A 645 -18.26 -26.82 -15.24
CA LEU A 645 -17.82 -27.89 -14.35
C LEU A 645 -19.07 -28.43 -13.62
N ILE A 646 -19.65 -29.50 -14.17
CA ILE A 646 -20.78 -30.18 -13.55
C ILE A 646 -20.25 -31.10 -12.45
N VAL A 647 -20.51 -30.76 -11.20
CA VAL A 647 -20.31 -31.65 -10.06
C VAL A 647 -21.63 -32.37 -9.81
N ILE A 648 -21.61 -33.71 -9.89
CA ILE A 648 -22.73 -34.57 -9.51
C ILE A 648 -22.37 -35.11 -8.13
N ASP A 649 -23.23 -34.84 -7.13
CA ASP A 649 -23.14 -35.44 -5.80
C ASP A 649 -24.23 -36.50 -5.66
N ASP A 650 -23.82 -37.73 -5.32
CA ASP A 650 -24.70 -38.90 -5.13
C ASP A 650 -24.69 -39.35 -3.64
N GLY A 651 -24.27 -38.49 -2.70
CA GLY A 651 -24.06 -38.84 -1.30
C GLY A 651 -24.84 -38.00 -0.26
N ASP A 652 -25.78 -38.64 0.46
CA ASP A 652 -26.50 -38.10 1.62
C ASP A 652 -25.59 -37.90 2.86
N ASN A 653 -24.51 -37.11 2.77
CA ASN A 653 -23.59 -36.89 3.89
C ASN A 653 -23.06 -35.45 3.99
N GLU A 654 -23.69 -34.64 4.86
CA GLU A 654 -23.35 -33.23 5.11
C GLU A 654 -21.87 -32.98 5.45
N GLU A 655 -21.18 -33.94 6.10
CA GLU A 655 -19.76 -33.78 6.47
C GLU A 655 -18.84 -33.86 5.24
N TYR A 656 -19.21 -34.64 4.22
CA TYR A 656 -18.50 -34.73 2.95
C TYR A 656 -18.75 -33.48 2.07
N HIS A 657 -20.01 -33.03 2.04
CA HIS A 657 -20.46 -31.83 1.33
C HIS A 657 -19.66 -30.58 1.75
N ASN A 658 -19.43 -30.39 3.07
CA ASN A 658 -18.63 -29.29 3.60
C ASN A 658 -17.12 -29.41 3.25
N GLN A 659 -16.57 -30.62 3.17
CA GLN A 659 -15.18 -30.84 2.76
C GLN A 659 -14.96 -30.56 1.26
N VAL A 660 -15.91 -30.99 0.41
CA VAL A 660 -15.87 -30.72 -1.04
C VAL A 660 -16.04 -29.22 -1.32
N ALA A 661 -16.96 -28.54 -0.64
CA ALA A 661 -17.11 -27.08 -0.76
C ALA A 661 -15.84 -26.33 -0.32
N SER A 662 -15.23 -26.70 0.80
CA SER A 662 -13.97 -26.12 1.29
C SER A 662 -12.80 -26.35 0.32
N ALA A 663 -12.69 -27.55 -0.25
CA ALA A 663 -11.67 -27.87 -1.25
C ALA A 663 -11.87 -27.11 -2.57
N LEU A 664 -13.13 -26.86 -2.97
CA LEU A 664 -13.46 -26.04 -4.13
C LEU A 664 -13.13 -24.55 -3.91
N GLU A 665 -13.42 -23.99 -2.73
CA GLU A 665 -12.98 -22.62 -2.38
C GLU A 665 -11.44 -22.50 -2.40
N GLU A 666 -10.72 -23.52 -1.92
CA GLU A 666 -9.25 -23.53 -1.95
C GLU A 666 -8.70 -23.67 -3.38
N ALA A 667 -9.36 -24.44 -4.26
CA ALA A 667 -8.99 -24.59 -5.67
C ALA A 667 -9.28 -23.33 -6.51
N ILE A 668 -10.39 -22.65 -6.28
CA ILE A 668 -10.78 -21.40 -6.98
C ILE A 668 -9.80 -20.24 -6.65
N SER A 669 -9.03 -20.36 -5.57
CA SER A 669 -7.95 -19.43 -5.21
C SER A 669 -6.75 -19.44 -6.17
N ILE A 670 -6.60 -20.48 -7.01
CA ILE A 670 -5.40 -20.72 -7.83
C ILE A 670 -5.67 -20.44 -9.31
N ASP A 671 -5.59 -19.15 -9.67
CA ASP A 671 -5.61 -18.70 -11.07
C ASP A 671 -4.28 -19.04 -11.79
N GLY A 672 -4.23 -20.23 -12.38
CA GLY A 672 -3.48 -20.54 -13.60
C GLY A 672 -1.98 -20.25 -13.66
N TYR A 673 -1.16 -21.11 -13.07
CA TYR A 673 0.15 -21.52 -13.63
C TYR A 673 0.38 -23.01 -13.37
N GLU A 674 1.02 -23.70 -14.31
CA GLU A 674 1.19 -25.16 -14.29
C GLU A 674 2.06 -25.65 -13.12
N ASP A 675 1.40 -26.21 -12.11
CA ASP A 675 1.86 -27.41 -11.41
C ASP A 675 0.61 -28.26 -11.18
N ALA A 676 0.35 -29.21 -12.08
CA ALA A 676 -0.78 -30.13 -11.95
C ALA A 676 -0.55 -31.02 -10.71
N ILE A 677 -1.28 -30.75 -9.63
CA ILE A 677 -1.46 -31.74 -8.57
C ILE A 677 -2.37 -32.83 -9.16
N MET A 678 -1.74 -33.83 -9.77
CA MET A 678 -2.37 -35.12 -10.04
C MET A 678 -2.70 -35.74 -8.68
N ILE A 679 -3.91 -35.49 -8.18
CA ILE A 679 -4.49 -36.28 -7.10
C ILE A 679 -4.98 -37.56 -7.75
N ASP A 680 -4.15 -38.60 -7.69
CA ASP A 680 -4.60 -39.95 -8.01
C ASP A 680 -5.49 -40.43 -6.85
N LEU A 681 -6.80 -40.50 -7.11
CA LEU A 681 -7.81 -40.97 -6.16
C LEU A 681 -8.02 -42.49 -6.24
N THR A 682 -7.04 -43.25 -6.75
CA THR A 682 -7.12 -44.72 -6.88
C THR A 682 -6.04 -45.50 -6.10
N ASP A 683 -5.27 -44.84 -5.22
CA ASP A 683 -4.26 -45.51 -4.37
C ASP A 683 -4.85 -45.96 -3.02
N ASP A 684 -5.24 -47.24 -2.93
CA ASP A 684 -5.89 -47.91 -1.80
C ASP A 684 -5.03 -48.05 -0.51
N ASN A 685 -3.99 -47.21 -0.31
CA ASN A 685 -2.98 -47.37 0.75
C ASN A 685 -3.00 -46.29 1.85
N ILE A 686 -4.18 -45.86 2.31
CA ILE A 686 -4.33 -45.03 3.52
C ILE A 686 -5.30 -45.67 4.53
N VAL A 687 -5.01 -46.91 4.94
CA VAL A 687 -5.61 -47.54 6.14
C VAL A 687 -4.54 -48.28 6.96
N GLU A 688 -3.51 -47.58 7.44
CA GLU A 688 -2.64 -48.06 8.54
C GLU A 688 -1.82 -46.90 9.15
N ASP A 689 -2.45 -46.09 10.03
CA ASP A 689 -1.85 -45.49 11.25
C ASP A 689 -2.78 -44.49 11.99
N TYR A 690 -3.98 -44.95 12.36
CA TYR A 690 -4.83 -44.27 13.36
C TYR A 690 -5.29 -45.24 14.46
N ALA A 691 -4.33 -45.97 15.05
CA ALA A 691 -4.58 -46.99 16.06
C ALA A 691 -3.65 -46.90 17.30
N SER A 692 -3.30 -45.70 17.77
CA SER A 692 -2.95 -45.51 19.20
C SER A 692 -2.99 -44.04 19.61
N PHE A 693 -3.88 -43.69 20.55
CA PHE A 693 -3.61 -42.84 21.73
C PHE A 693 -4.90 -42.58 22.52
N SER A 694 -5.09 -43.31 23.62
CA SER A 694 -5.99 -42.87 24.71
C SER A 694 -5.47 -43.41 26.03
N ARG A 695 -5.44 -42.52 27.05
CA ARG A 695 -4.90 -42.72 28.42
C ARG A 695 -3.37 -42.92 28.44
N GLU A 696 -2.62 -42.29 29.35
CA GLU A 696 -2.97 -41.76 30.66
C GLU A 696 -1.96 -40.69 31.11
N SER A 697 -2.39 -39.58 31.74
CA SER A 697 -1.64 -38.84 32.80
C SER A 697 -2.26 -37.47 33.17
N SER A 698 -3.43 -37.48 33.81
CA SER A 698 -3.91 -36.35 34.62
C SER A 698 -3.98 -36.79 36.09
N ARG A 699 -3.05 -36.27 36.91
CA ARG A 699 -3.08 -36.45 38.38
C ARG A 699 -3.95 -35.37 39.03
N THR A 700 -4.63 -35.80 40.08
CA THR A 700 -5.65 -35.07 40.84
C THR A 700 -5.09 -34.15 41.91
N LEU A 701 -5.82 -33.05 42.13
CA LEU A 701 -5.99 -32.29 43.38
C LEU A 701 -7.47 -31.83 43.36
N SER A 702 -8.27 -31.82 44.43
CA SER A 702 -8.19 -32.43 45.77
C SER A 702 -9.56 -32.22 46.46
N ALA A 703 -9.89 -33.04 47.47
CA ALA A 703 -11.15 -33.04 48.23
C ALA A 703 -12.37 -33.60 47.44
N GLU A 704 -13.39 -34.22 48.04
CA GLU A 704 -13.77 -34.32 49.47
C GLU A 704 -14.02 -35.78 49.93
N SER A 705 -14.25 -35.98 51.22
CA SER A 705 -14.32 -37.30 51.87
C SER A 705 -15.68 -37.59 52.54
N LEU A 706 -16.19 -38.81 52.30
CA LEU A 706 -17.21 -39.55 53.12
C LEU A 706 -18.65 -38.98 53.15
N PRO A 707 -19.67 -39.78 53.56
CA PRO A 707 -19.83 -41.25 53.58
C PRO A 707 -21.21 -41.76 53.10
N SER A 708 -21.48 -43.06 53.33
CA SER A 708 -22.80 -43.67 53.62
C SER A 708 -23.74 -43.98 52.44
N LEU A 709 -24.53 -45.06 52.41
CA LEU A 709 -24.85 -46.17 53.36
C LEU A 709 -25.50 -47.34 52.57
N ILE A 710 -25.50 -48.56 53.14
CA ILE A 710 -26.50 -49.66 52.91
C ILE A 710 -26.56 -50.30 51.50
N GLU A 711 -26.85 -51.59 51.29
CA GLU A 711 -26.66 -52.86 52.05
C GLU A 711 -27.25 -53.97 51.13
N MET A 712 -26.76 -55.22 51.22
CA MET A 712 -27.44 -56.46 50.75
C MET A 712 -27.75 -56.60 49.22
N GLU A 713 -27.75 -57.77 48.59
CA GLU A 713 -27.32 -59.14 48.91
C GLU A 713 -27.29 -59.96 47.57
N VAL A 714 -26.52 -61.07 47.51
CA VAL A 714 -26.88 -62.41 46.92
C VAL A 714 -27.53 -62.44 45.51
N ASP A 715 -27.15 -63.20 44.47
CA ASP A 715 -26.17 -64.26 44.13
C ASP A 715 -26.19 -64.39 42.58
N ASN A 716 -25.39 -65.14 41.79
CA ASN A 716 -24.26 -66.09 41.97
C ASN A 716 -23.38 -66.03 40.68
N GLU A 717 -22.14 -66.54 40.61
CA GLU A 717 -21.70 -67.92 40.26
C GLU A 717 -22.48 -68.60 39.09
N ASP A 718 -21.87 -69.24 38.08
CA ASP A 718 -20.46 -69.62 37.86
C ASP A 718 -20.13 -70.00 36.39
N ARG A 719 -18.82 -70.08 36.06
CA ARG A 719 -18.16 -70.96 35.03
C ARG A 719 -18.50 -70.85 33.52
N VAL A 720 -17.64 -71.12 32.50
CA VAL A 720 -16.21 -71.51 32.26
C VAL A 720 -16.14 -72.66 31.21
N ASN A 721 -15.03 -72.68 30.43
CA ASN A 721 -14.60 -73.63 29.37
C ASN A 721 -15.05 -73.28 27.92
N LYS A 722 -14.23 -73.25 26.85
CA LYS A 722 -12.85 -73.73 26.49
C LYS A 722 -12.77 -75.16 25.91
N HIS A 723 -12.66 -75.27 24.57
CA HIS A 723 -11.89 -76.18 23.67
C HIS A 723 -12.36 -75.88 22.21
N LEU A 724 -11.55 -75.68 21.16
CA LEU A 724 -10.51 -76.47 20.45
C LEU A 724 -11.05 -77.46 19.38
N GLU A 725 -10.38 -77.47 18.20
CA GLU A 725 -10.56 -78.34 17.00
C GLU A 725 -11.84 -78.09 16.15
N GLY A 726 -11.87 -78.21 14.80
CA GLY A 726 -10.85 -78.55 13.79
C GLY A 726 -11.41 -78.51 12.33
N ALA A 727 -10.63 -78.99 11.34
CA ALA A 727 -10.87 -79.04 9.86
C ALA A 727 -10.81 -77.68 9.10
N GLN A 728 -10.00 -77.44 8.05
CA GLN A 728 -9.57 -78.17 6.82
C GLN A 728 -10.57 -78.20 5.66
N GLU A 729 -10.28 -77.47 4.57
CA GLU A 729 -10.10 -77.96 3.17
C GLU A 729 -9.69 -76.79 2.22
N HIS A 730 -8.54 -76.85 1.53
CA HIS A 730 -8.38 -77.06 0.05
C HIS A 730 -8.86 -75.88 -0.85
N ARG A 731 -8.10 -75.31 -1.82
CA ARG A 731 -6.88 -75.69 -2.59
C ARG A 731 -6.07 -74.47 -3.10
N ARG A 732 -4.81 -74.70 -3.51
CA ARG A 732 -3.86 -73.82 -4.25
C ARG A 732 -3.98 -73.99 -5.80
N PRO A 733 -3.06 -73.48 -6.66
CA PRO A 733 -2.57 -72.11 -6.95
C PRO A 733 -2.54 -71.80 -8.49
N LEU A 734 -1.91 -70.68 -8.94
CA LEU A 734 -1.05 -70.49 -10.15
C LEU A 734 -0.77 -68.96 -10.27
N PHE A 735 0.46 -68.43 -10.16
CA PHE A 735 1.66 -68.41 -11.04
C PHE A 735 1.74 -67.28 -12.09
N TYR A 736 2.93 -66.69 -12.17
CA TYR A 736 3.39 -65.60 -13.05
C TYR A 736 3.33 -65.92 -14.56
N GLN A 737 3.18 -64.86 -15.38
CA GLN A 737 3.91 -64.49 -16.62
C GLN A 737 3.21 -63.26 -17.24
N ASN A 738 3.85 -62.25 -17.83
CA ASN A 738 5.28 -61.97 -18.12
C ASN A 738 5.52 -60.46 -18.03
#